data_AF-A0ABD6N132-F1
#
_entry.id   AF-A0ABD6N132-F1
#
_cell.length_a   1.000
_cell.length_b   1.000
_cell.length_c   1.000
_cell.angle_alpha   90.00
_cell.angle_beta   90.00
_cell.angle_gamma   90.00
#
_symmetry.space_group_name_H-M   'P 1'
#
loop_
_entity.id
_entity.type
_entity.pdbx_description
1 polymer ?
#
loop_
_entity_poly.entity_id
_entity_poly.type
_entity_poly.pdbx_seq_one_letter_code
_entity_poly.pdbx_strand_id
1 'polypeptide(L)'
;MPWILLLLALACGLVSAADWADETTCGNCHASQVQAWQGSHHQLAMQVPSETSVLGNFDNVQFAGERENYRFFRREGGWWVNATGPDGRTGDWRVAYTFGITPLQQYLLAFPGGRLQALGVAWDSEKQRWFELYPGLGVDFKDPLHWSQPGQNANFMCIECHSTGYKRNYQPEHDRFEGHWQALGVTCQACHGPAAQHLQWLAERPPIPHAGFASALVAGSARNQVETCARCHSRRVPLADGDTPGAPLLDNYLPTTLSADLYEHDGKIKEEVFEYGAFVQSRMYAKGVRCSNCHDPHSTRLKAPGNGLCLQCHNAAGRSNDPRVDGSGLLAKDYDSPAHHKTLGSSCIACHMPGRFYMVNDLRHDHGFTLPGPGQKVSELFNLWQAARPGSYSADMPRIRLGQPGASEALLRQLADPAQPALRLATLLEELPAYPSRAGLTRAIQALDDPDPQVRVAAVQAVDNLVPGQWTLLGPRLSDPIKAVRLAAVGQLLDAPGNLLWQAAWLRGTQEYEKTQESLSERAEAHVNLARLYRALGRDAEVEAQLRLAQALDRHFLPAPIMLAQWLQRLGRGEAARQVLEEAIAGHPKEAQLHYALGLIQVSQGMPREALATLSTAVKSAPLNASYAYTLAVAKIEQHDRAGAKELLEKHRDYQPARELLAHLTAEGI
;
A
#
# COMPACT_ATOMS: atom_id res chain seq x y z
N MET A 1 -65.27 -6.09 29.03
CA MET A 1 -64.39 -5.09 28.38
C MET A 1 -62.98 -5.66 28.31
N PRO A 2 -62.58 -6.28 27.19
CA PRO A 2 -61.24 -6.79 27.01
C PRO A 2 -60.33 -5.66 26.47
N TRP A 3 -59.12 -5.55 27.01
CA TRP A 3 -58.07 -4.71 26.46
C TRP A 3 -57.17 -5.57 25.58
N ILE A 4 -57.12 -5.22 24.31
CA ILE A 4 -56.31 -5.84 23.26
C ILE A 4 -54.86 -5.39 23.44
N LEU A 5 -53.95 -6.33 23.67
CA LEU A 5 -52.51 -6.13 23.58
C LEU A 5 -52.11 -6.09 22.09
N LEU A 6 -51.79 -4.90 21.58
CA LEU A 6 -51.11 -4.74 20.30
C LEU A 6 -49.61 -5.01 20.49
N LEU A 7 -49.16 -6.17 20.02
CA LEU A 7 -47.76 -6.47 19.77
C LEU A 7 -47.28 -5.64 18.57
N LEU A 8 -46.55 -4.55 18.85
CA LEU A 8 -45.71 -3.88 17.85
C LEU A 8 -44.48 -4.75 17.59
N ALA A 9 -44.62 -5.68 16.64
CA ALA A 9 -43.46 -6.29 16.00
C ALA A 9 -42.76 -5.19 15.18
N LEU A 10 -41.69 -4.61 15.72
CA LEU A 10 -40.70 -3.93 14.91
C LEU A 10 -40.12 -4.98 13.96
N ALA A 11 -40.62 -4.99 12.73
CA ALA A 11 -39.94 -5.62 11.62
C ALA A 11 -38.59 -4.89 11.47
N CYS A 12 -37.57 -5.45 12.10
CA CYS A 12 -36.19 -5.18 11.75
C CYS A 12 -36.05 -5.70 10.32
N GLY A 13 -36.26 -4.79 9.35
CA GLY A 13 -35.99 -5.07 7.95
C GLY A 13 -34.53 -5.50 7.86
N LEU A 14 -34.32 -6.78 7.54
CA LEU A 14 -33.04 -7.29 7.07
C LEU A 14 -32.61 -6.36 5.94
N VAL A 15 -31.57 -5.55 6.19
CA VAL A 15 -30.88 -4.82 5.14
C VAL A 15 -30.28 -5.90 4.22
N SER A 16 -30.93 -6.10 3.08
CA SER A 16 -30.46 -6.97 2.00
C SER A 16 -29.07 -6.53 1.56
N ALA A 17 -28.26 -7.47 1.09
CA ALA A 17 -27.01 -7.19 0.37
C ALA A 17 -27.26 -6.08 -0.64
N ALA A 18 -26.35 -5.12 -0.76
CA ALA A 18 -26.58 -3.93 -1.58
C ALA A 18 -26.98 -4.32 -3.01
N ASP A 19 -28.24 -4.07 -3.36
CA ASP A 19 -28.75 -4.41 -4.69
C ASP A 19 -28.11 -3.44 -5.70
N TRP A 20 -27.25 -3.99 -6.55
CA TRP A 20 -26.66 -3.26 -7.67
C TRP A 20 -27.72 -3.08 -8.77
N ALA A 21 -27.78 -1.89 -9.36
CA ALA A 21 -28.64 -1.65 -10.51
C ALA A 21 -27.95 -2.10 -11.81
N ASP A 22 -28.74 -2.31 -12.87
CA ASP A 22 -28.21 -2.39 -14.23
C ASP A 22 -27.65 -1.02 -14.64
N GLU A 23 -26.36 -0.97 -14.97
CA GLU A 23 -25.62 0.23 -15.39
C GLU A 23 -26.27 0.94 -16.59
N THR A 24 -26.97 0.21 -17.46
CA THR A 24 -27.65 0.80 -18.62
C THR A 24 -28.81 1.73 -18.22
N THR A 25 -29.37 1.54 -17.03
CA THR A 25 -30.50 2.33 -16.51
C THR A 25 -30.13 3.81 -16.31
N CYS A 26 -28.86 4.09 -15.98
CA CYS A 26 -28.39 5.44 -15.69
C CYS A 26 -28.57 6.40 -16.89
N GLY A 27 -28.44 5.88 -18.13
CA GLY A 27 -28.55 6.67 -19.36
C GLY A 27 -29.93 7.28 -19.59
N ASN A 28 -30.99 6.73 -18.98
CA ASN A 28 -32.36 7.23 -19.12
C ASN A 28 -32.55 8.62 -18.50
N CYS A 29 -31.75 8.97 -17.47
CA CYS A 29 -31.80 10.28 -16.81
C CYS A 29 -30.49 11.06 -16.90
N HIS A 30 -29.36 10.38 -17.08
CA HIS A 30 -28.01 10.97 -17.09
C HIS A 30 -27.31 10.77 -18.44
N ALA A 31 -28.04 10.98 -19.54
CA ALA A 31 -27.55 10.75 -20.90
C ALA A 31 -26.21 11.44 -21.21
N SER A 32 -26.03 12.70 -20.77
CA SER A 32 -24.77 13.44 -20.98
C SER A 32 -23.58 12.82 -20.25
N GLN A 33 -23.78 12.32 -19.03
CA GLN A 33 -22.73 11.71 -18.22
C GLN A 33 -22.34 10.35 -18.81
N VAL A 34 -23.35 9.56 -19.23
CA VAL A 34 -23.11 8.28 -19.91
C VAL A 34 -22.37 8.48 -21.22
N GLN A 35 -22.77 9.48 -22.03
CA GLN A 35 -22.06 9.80 -23.27
C GLN A 35 -20.60 10.20 -23.02
N ALA A 36 -20.33 10.96 -21.97
CA ALA A 36 -18.96 11.33 -21.60
C ALA A 36 -18.14 10.14 -21.10
N TRP A 37 -18.77 9.22 -20.35
CA TRP A 37 -18.14 8.02 -19.80
C TRP A 37 -17.83 6.96 -20.86
N GLN A 38 -18.68 6.81 -21.87
CA GLN A 38 -18.42 5.92 -22.99
C GLN A 38 -17.13 6.33 -23.73
N GLY A 39 -16.21 5.38 -23.87
CA GLY A 39 -14.88 5.60 -24.46
C GLY A 39 -13.82 6.12 -23.48
N SER A 40 -14.18 6.38 -22.22
CA SER A 40 -13.21 6.82 -21.20
C SER A 40 -12.28 5.68 -20.77
N HIS A 41 -11.11 6.04 -20.22
CA HIS A 41 -10.19 5.04 -19.68
C HIS A 41 -10.80 4.29 -18.47
N HIS A 42 -11.74 4.90 -17.75
CA HIS A 42 -12.49 4.23 -16.68
C HIS A 42 -13.38 3.11 -17.23
N GLN A 43 -14.16 3.38 -18.28
CA GLN A 43 -15.02 2.38 -18.92
C GLN A 43 -14.19 1.23 -19.51
N LEU A 44 -13.02 1.55 -20.04
CA LEU A 44 -12.17 0.63 -20.79
C LEU A 44 -11.04 0.01 -19.93
N ALA A 45 -11.07 0.22 -18.61
CA ALA A 45 -10.01 -0.21 -17.71
C ALA A 45 -9.75 -1.73 -17.76
N MET A 46 -10.79 -2.52 -18.00
CA MET A 46 -10.74 -3.98 -18.18
C MET A 46 -11.82 -4.44 -19.16
N GLN A 47 -11.45 -5.27 -20.13
CA GLN A 47 -12.37 -5.75 -21.15
C GLN A 47 -12.17 -7.24 -21.46
N VAL A 48 -13.24 -7.90 -21.91
CA VAL A 48 -13.13 -9.23 -22.51
C VAL A 48 -12.39 -9.11 -23.85
N PRO A 49 -11.45 -10.02 -24.19
CA PRO A 49 -10.74 -10.00 -25.45
C PRO A 49 -11.70 -10.13 -26.64
N SER A 50 -11.58 -9.20 -27.58
CA SER A 50 -12.30 -9.15 -28.85
C SER A 50 -11.39 -8.52 -29.90
N GLU A 51 -11.82 -8.52 -31.16
CA GLU A 51 -11.12 -7.83 -32.25
C GLU A 51 -10.96 -6.32 -32.00
N THR A 52 -11.78 -5.72 -31.13
CA THR A 52 -11.74 -4.29 -30.83
C THR A 52 -11.08 -3.95 -29.50
N SER A 53 -11.02 -4.89 -28.56
CA SER A 53 -10.41 -4.67 -27.24
C SER A 53 -8.96 -5.15 -27.13
N VAL A 54 -8.52 -6.05 -28.03
CA VAL A 54 -7.12 -6.48 -28.12
C VAL A 54 -6.38 -5.57 -29.11
N LEU A 55 -5.50 -4.73 -28.59
CA LEU A 55 -4.70 -3.80 -29.38
C LEU A 55 -3.38 -4.41 -29.87
N GLY A 56 -2.91 -5.45 -29.18
CA GLY A 56 -1.64 -6.12 -29.44
C GLY A 56 -1.68 -7.03 -30.65
N ASN A 57 -0.51 -7.21 -31.27
CA ASN A 57 -0.36 -8.11 -32.39
C ASN A 57 -0.29 -9.58 -31.92
N PHE A 58 -1.32 -10.37 -32.23
CA PHE A 58 -1.42 -11.82 -31.97
C PHE A 58 -1.36 -12.66 -33.26
N ASP A 59 -0.75 -12.16 -34.33
CA ASP A 59 -0.60 -12.85 -35.61
C ASP A 59 0.57 -13.84 -35.60
N ASN A 60 0.61 -14.70 -34.57
CA ASN A 60 1.65 -15.70 -34.32
C ASN A 60 3.07 -15.11 -34.24
N VAL A 61 3.19 -13.94 -33.59
CA VAL A 61 4.45 -13.21 -33.44
C VAL A 61 5.28 -13.74 -32.27
N GLN A 62 6.59 -13.73 -32.42
CA GLN A 62 7.54 -14.03 -31.35
C GLN A 62 8.10 -12.75 -30.76
N PHE A 63 8.28 -12.72 -29.45
CA PHE A 63 8.94 -11.66 -28.72
C PHE A 63 10.04 -12.28 -27.85
N ALA A 64 11.28 -11.87 -28.10
CA ALA A 64 12.42 -12.30 -27.32
C ALA A 64 12.64 -11.32 -26.16
N GLY A 65 12.35 -11.78 -24.94
CA GLY A 65 12.67 -11.06 -23.71
C GLY A 65 14.13 -11.26 -23.28
N GLU A 66 14.51 -10.68 -22.13
CA GLU A 66 15.88 -10.78 -21.63
C GLU A 66 16.28 -12.19 -21.20
N ARG A 67 15.34 -12.92 -20.58
CA ARG A 67 15.54 -14.29 -20.07
C ARG A 67 14.57 -15.31 -20.65
N GLU A 68 13.41 -14.86 -21.10
CA GLU A 68 12.31 -15.71 -21.54
C GLU A 68 11.79 -15.26 -22.90
N ASN A 69 11.25 -16.21 -23.67
CA ASN A 69 10.66 -15.94 -24.97
C ASN A 69 9.14 -16.11 -24.90
N TYR A 70 8.43 -15.28 -25.65
CA TYR A 70 6.99 -15.28 -25.71
C TYR A 70 6.53 -15.46 -27.16
N ARG A 71 5.38 -16.11 -27.35
CA ARG A 71 4.69 -16.16 -28.65
C ARG A 71 3.23 -15.78 -28.47
N PHE A 72 2.78 -14.77 -29.20
CA PHE A 72 1.41 -14.25 -29.15
C PHE A 72 0.65 -14.74 -30.39
N PHE A 73 -0.40 -15.53 -30.20
CA PHE A 73 -1.11 -16.18 -31.30
C PHE A 73 -2.61 -16.32 -31.04
N ARG A 74 -3.36 -16.59 -32.12
CA ARG A 74 -4.79 -16.92 -32.07
C ARG A 74 -5.01 -18.42 -32.19
N ARG A 75 -5.97 -18.96 -31.44
CA ARG A 75 -6.42 -20.36 -31.53
C ARG A 75 -7.89 -20.46 -31.16
N GLU A 76 -8.68 -21.09 -32.03
CA GLU A 76 -10.12 -21.35 -31.81
C GLU A 76 -10.92 -20.07 -31.49
N GLY A 77 -10.61 -18.97 -32.18
CA GLY A 77 -11.24 -17.67 -31.94
C GLY A 77 -10.79 -16.93 -30.68
N GLY A 78 -9.93 -17.53 -29.86
CA GLY A 78 -9.33 -16.91 -28.68
C GLY A 78 -7.90 -16.38 -28.90
N TRP A 79 -7.43 -15.60 -27.94
CA TRP A 79 -6.06 -15.05 -27.87
C TRP A 79 -5.24 -15.82 -26.85
N TRP A 80 -4.02 -16.18 -27.23
CA TRP A 80 -3.15 -17.06 -26.46
C TRP A 80 -1.72 -16.54 -26.43
N VAL A 81 -1.03 -16.83 -25.34
CA VAL A 81 0.39 -16.53 -25.15
C VAL A 81 1.11 -17.83 -24.80
N ASN A 82 2.12 -18.20 -25.60
CA ASN A 82 3.09 -19.21 -25.18
C ASN A 82 4.12 -18.51 -24.29
N ALA A 83 4.24 -18.92 -23.03
CA ALA A 83 5.15 -18.32 -22.04
C ALA A 83 5.66 -19.38 -21.06
N THR A 84 6.80 -19.12 -20.43
CA THR A 84 7.34 -19.93 -19.32
C THR A 84 6.37 -19.92 -18.14
N GLY A 85 6.00 -21.10 -17.65
CA GLY A 85 5.15 -21.29 -16.49
C GLY A 85 5.93 -21.34 -15.17
N PRO A 86 5.24 -21.55 -14.03
CA PRO A 86 5.87 -21.60 -12.70
C PRO A 86 6.88 -22.74 -12.50
N ASP A 87 6.83 -23.78 -13.35
CA ASP A 87 7.75 -24.92 -13.33
C ASP A 87 8.96 -24.75 -14.26
N GLY A 88 9.10 -23.59 -14.89
CA GLY A 88 10.15 -23.28 -15.86
C GLY A 88 9.94 -23.89 -17.25
N ARG A 89 8.78 -24.52 -17.50
CA ARG A 89 8.43 -25.07 -18.83
C ARG A 89 7.53 -24.10 -19.57
N THR A 90 7.65 -24.05 -20.88
CA THR A 90 6.75 -23.24 -21.71
C THR A 90 5.39 -23.92 -21.87
N GLY A 91 4.33 -23.12 -21.84
CA GLY A 91 2.95 -23.56 -22.02
C GLY A 91 2.12 -22.49 -22.73
N ASP A 92 0.97 -22.90 -23.26
CA ASP A 92 0.01 -21.99 -23.90
C ASP A 92 -1.04 -21.53 -22.89
N TRP A 93 -1.10 -20.22 -22.66
CA TRP A 93 -1.98 -19.60 -21.68
C TRP A 93 -3.01 -18.73 -22.39
N ARG A 94 -4.28 -18.90 -22.03
CA ARG A 94 -5.37 -18.13 -22.64
C ARG A 94 -5.39 -16.72 -22.05
N VAL A 95 -5.50 -15.71 -22.90
CA VAL A 95 -5.82 -14.35 -22.48
C VAL A 95 -7.28 -14.30 -22.04
N ALA A 96 -7.50 -13.98 -20.77
CA ALA A 96 -8.82 -13.87 -20.16
C ALA A 96 -9.39 -12.45 -20.29
N TYR A 97 -8.54 -11.43 -20.12
CA TYR A 97 -8.91 -10.00 -20.14
C TYR A 97 -7.78 -9.12 -20.68
N THR A 98 -8.15 -7.97 -21.22
CA THR A 98 -7.24 -6.87 -21.55
C THR A 98 -7.33 -5.78 -20.49
N PHE A 99 -6.20 -5.18 -20.12
CA PHE A 99 -6.06 -4.17 -19.07
C PHE A 99 -5.41 -2.91 -19.63
N GLY A 100 -6.09 -1.77 -19.51
CA GLY A 100 -5.61 -0.50 -20.05
C GLY A 100 -5.74 -0.38 -21.57
N ILE A 101 -5.45 0.82 -22.08
CA ILE A 101 -5.51 1.18 -23.50
C ILE A 101 -4.28 1.99 -23.90
N THR A 102 -4.13 3.21 -23.36
CA THR A 102 -3.03 4.13 -23.70
C THR A 102 -2.31 4.59 -22.43
N PRO A 103 -0.96 4.63 -22.40
CA PRO A 103 -0.04 4.34 -23.51
C PRO A 103 0.36 2.87 -23.65
N LEU A 104 -0.19 2.00 -22.80
CA LEU A 104 0.06 0.57 -22.84
C LEU A 104 -1.20 -0.24 -22.54
N GLN A 105 -1.24 -1.45 -23.08
CA GLN A 105 -2.22 -2.48 -22.75
C GLN A 105 -1.51 -3.75 -22.26
N GLN A 106 -1.90 -4.20 -21.08
CA GLN A 106 -1.45 -5.45 -20.48
C GLN A 106 -2.54 -6.53 -20.66
N TYR A 107 -2.17 -7.80 -20.50
CA TYR A 107 -3.06 -8.94 -20.67
C TYR A 107 -3.06 -9.80 -19.41
N LEU A 108 -4.26 -10.21 -18.99
CA LEU A 108 -4.44 -11.17 -17.90
C LEU A 108 -4.57 -12.57 -18.47
N LEU A 109 -3.73 -13.48 -17.99
CA LEU A 109 -3.75 -14.89 -18.37
C LEU A 109 -4.63 -15.69 -17.41
N ALA A 110 -5.50 -16.53 -17.96
CA ALA A 110 -6.24 -17.52 -17.18
C ALA A 110 -5.26 -18.54 -16.60
N PHE A 111 -5.33 -18.75 -15.29
CA PHE A 111 -4.41 -19.60 -14.55
C PHE A 111 -5.19 -20.53 -13.59
N PRO A 112 -4.64 -21.71 -13.21
CA PRO A 112 -5.33 -22.66 -12.33
C PRO A 112 -5.87 -22.04 -11.02
N GLY A 113 -6.98 -22.61 -10.52
CA GLY A 113 -7.65 -22.12 -9.32
C GLY A 113 -8.36 -20.78 -9.51
N GLY A 114 -8.83 -20.45 -10.73
CA GLY A 114 -9.56 -19.20 -11.00
C GLY A 114 -8.70 -17.94 -10.94
N ARG A 115 -7.37 -18.11 -10.93
CA ARG A 115 -6.41 -17.01 -10.91
C ARG A 115 -6.33 -16.32 -12.26
N LEU A 116 -6.12 -15.02 -12.20
CA LEU A 116 -5.87 -14.16 -13.34
C LEU A 116 -4.50 -13.52 -13.12
N GLN A 117 -3.55 -13.86 -13.97
CA GLN A 117 -2.16 -13.43 -13.79
C GLN A 117 -1.80 -12.33 -14.77
N ALA A 118 -1.25 -11.23 -14.27
CA ALA A 118 -0.81 -10.11 -15.09
C ALA A 118 0.50 -10.46 -15.81
N LEU A 119 0.48 -10.48 -17.14
CA LEU A 119 1.65 -10.81 -17.94
C LEU A 119 2.75 -9.75 -17.78
N GLY A 120 4.00 -10.16 -17.59
CA GLY A 120 5.17 -9.27 -17.48
C GLY A 120 5.58 -8.56 -18.79
N VAL A 121 4.84 -8.79 -19.86
CA VAL A 121 5.00 -8.20 -21.19
C VAL A 121 3.72 -7.46 -21.55
N ALA A 122 3.86 -6.22 -22.02
CA ALA A 122 2.76 -5.35 -22.40
C ALA A 122 2.89 -4.88 -23.86
N TRP A 123 1.79 -4.41 -24.41
CA TRP A 123 1.73 -3.77 -25.71
C TRP A 123 1.80 -2.26 -25.56
N ASP A 124 2.79 -1.63 -26.18
CA ASP A 124 2.86 -0.17 -26.32
C ASP A 124 1.87 0.24 -27.41
N SER A 125 0.74 0.85 -27.01
CA SER A 125 -0.34 1.19 -27.94
C SER A 125 0.03 2.32 -28.90
N GLU A 126 0.99 3.16 -28.50
CA GLU A 126 1.41 4.33 -29.28
C GLU A 126 2.47 3.94 -30.32
N LYS A 127 3.43 3.10 -29.93
CA LYS A 127 4.51 2.62 -30.81
C LYS A 127 4.20 1.28 -31.48
N GLN A 128 3.08 0.67 -31.13
CA GLN A 128 2.60 -0.60 -31.66
C GLN A 128 3.64 -1.71 -31.59
N ARG A 129 4.16 -1.98 -30.38
CA ARG A 129 5.18 -3.01 -30.15
C ARG A 129 5.06 -3.67 -28.77
N TRP A 130 5.52 -4.91 -28.67
CA TRP A 130 5.67 -5.62 -27.40
C TRP A 130 6.91 -5.13 -26.64
N PHE A 131 6.83 -5.09 -25.31
CA PHE A 131 7.95 -4.75 -24.43
C PHE A 131 7.79 -5.38 -23.03
N GLU A 132 8.91 -5.61 -22.33
CA GLU A 132 8.92 -6.10 -20.95
C GLU A 132 8.69 -4.97 -19.94
N LEU A 133 7.93 -5.24 -18.89
CA LEU A 133 7.62 -4.28 -17.83
C LEU A 133 8.75 -4.10 -16.81
N TYR A 134 9.71 -5.03 -16.78
CA TYR A 134 10.82 -5.07 -15.83
C TYR A 134 12.20 -5.12 -16.52
N PRO A 135 12.50 -4.17 -17.43
CA PRO A 135 13.74 -4.21 -18.20
C PRO A 135 14.97 -4.08 -17.30
N GLY A 136 16.00 -4.87 -17.58
CA GLY A 136 17.27 -4.91 -16.86
C GLY A 136 17.26 -5.68 -15.55
N LEU A 137 16.09 -6.17 -15.11
CA LEU A 137 15.99 -6.98 -13.87
C LEU A 137 16.23 -8.47 -14.13
N GLY A 138 16.18 -8.93 -15.40
CA GLY A 138 16.42 -10.32 -15.74
C GLY A 138 15.46 -11.29 -15.07
N VAL A 139 14.18 -10.93 -15.01
CA VAL A 139 13.09 -11.72 -14.40
C VAL A 139 12.97 -13.08 -15.10
N ASP A 140 12.96 -14.16 -14.33
CA ASP A 140 12.71 -15.53 -14.78
C ASP A 140 11.70 -16.24 -13.87
N PHE A 141 11.26 -17.45 -14.21
CA PHE A 141 10.28 -18.21 -13.41
C PHE A 141 10.59 -18.40 -11.90
N LYS A 142 11.82 -18.17 -11.43
CA LYS A 142 12.19 -18.23 -10.01
C LYS A 142 12.06 -16.88 -9.31
N ASP A 143 12.10 -15.79 -10.07
CA ASP A 143 12.03 -14.42 -9.57
C ASP A 143 10.61 -14.10 -9.05
N PRO A 144 10.48 -13.38 -7.92
CA PRO A 144 9.17 -12.97 -7.36
C PRO A 144 8.34 -12.06 -8.29
N LEU A 145 8.94 -11.40 -9.27
CA LEU A 145 8.25 -10.54 -10.24
C LEU A 145 7.72 -11.29 -11.47
N HIS A 146 8.04 -12.58 -11.63
CA HIS A 146 7.55 -13.36 -12.76
C HIS A 146 6.01 -13.46 -12.75
N TRP A 147 5.40 -13.42 -13.94
CA TRP A 147 3.95 -13.31 -14.12
C TRP A 147 3.15 -14.42 -13.40
N SER A 148 3.76 -15.57 -13.13
CA SER A 148 3.10 -16.67 -12.42
C SER A 148 3.15 -16.57 -10.89
N GLN A 149 3.86 -15.61 -10.31
CA GLN A 149 4.05 -15.47 -8.87
C GLN A 149 2.87 -14.76 -8.18
N PRO A 150 2.70 -14.89 -6.86
CA PRO A 150 1.60 -14.27 -6.12
C PRO A 150 1.50 -12.75 -6.30
N GLY A 151 2.65 -12.06 -6.42
CA GLY A 151 2.71 -10.61 -6.63
C GLY A 151 2.10 -10.11 -7.94
N GLN A 152 1.88 -11.01 -8.91
CA GLN A 152 1.29 -10.71 -10.22
C GLN A 152 -0.18 -11.14 -10.34
N ASN A 153 -0.76 -11.66 -9.26
CA ASN A 153 -2.14 -12.11 -9.25
C ASN A 153 -3.11 -10.93 -9.23
N ALA A 154 -3.75 -10.70 -10.37
CA ALA A 154 -4.67 -9.60 -10.59
C ALA A 154 -5.94 -9.71 -9.74
N ASN A 155 -6.35 -10.92 -9.32
CA ASN A 155 -7.52 -11.10 -8.46
C ASN A 155 -7.42 -10.27 -7.19
N PHE A 156 -6.22 -10.10 -6.64
CA PHE A 156 -5.98 -9.22 -5.50
C PHE A 156 -5.43 -7.86 -5.91
N MET A 157 -4.45 -7.85 -6.82
CA MET A 157 -3.65 -6.65 -7.07
C MET A 157 -4.36 -5.61 -7.95
N CYS A 158 -5.30 -6.03 -8.81
CA CYS A 158 -5.74 -5.18 -9.92
C CYS A 158 -7.26 -5.11 -10.10
N ILE A 159 -7.99 -6.22 -10.01
CA ILE A 159 -9.39 -6.30 -10.47
C ILE A 159 -10.30 -5.34 -9.71
N GLU A 160 -10.08 -5.11 -8.42
CA GLU A 160 -10.88 -4.18 -7.63
C GLU A 160 -10.84 -2.74 -8.18
N CYS A 161 -9.69 -2.31 -8.72
CA CYS A 161 -9.54 -0.98 -9.31
C CYS A 161 -10.03 -0.90 -10.76
N HIS A 162 -10.23 -2.04 -11.42
CA HIS A 162 -10.50 -2.15 -12.86
C HIS A 162 -11.91 -2.68 -13.17
N SER A 163 -12.72 -2.96 -12.15
CA SER A 163 -14.09 -3.45 -12.27
C SER A 163 -14.98 -2.79 -11.23
N THR A 164 -16.29 -3.05 -11.31
CA THR A 164 -17.27 -2.50 -10.38
C THR A 164 -17.93 -3.59 -9.56
N GLY A 165 -18.04 -3.37 -8.25
CA GLY A 165 -18.70 -4.30 -7.33
C GLY A 165 -17.96 -5.62 -7.16
N TYR A 166 -16.63 -5.57 -7.19
CA TYR A 166 -15.80 -6.76 -7.11
C TYR A 166 -15.72 -7.34 -5.70
N LYS A 167 -15.83 -8.66 -5.62
CA LYS A 167 -15.51 -9.51 -4.47
C LYS A 167 -14.56 -10.61 -4.95
N ARG A 168 -13.45 -10.80 -4.23
CA ARG A 168 -12.44 -11.83 -4.54
C ARG A 168 -12.99 -13.22 -4.32
N ASN A 169 -13.81 -13.42 -3.29
CA ASN A 169 -14.43 -14.70 -2.94
C ASN A 169 -13.40 -15.86 -3.00
N TYR A 170 -12.28 -15.67 -2.33
CA TYR A 170 -11.26 -16.71 -2.23
C TYR A 170 -11.76 -17.84 -1.32
N GLN A 171 -11.54 -19.08 -1.73
CA GLN A 171 -11.93 -20.31 -1.03
C GLN A 171 -10.65 -20.99 -0.50
N PRO A 172 -10.25 -20.76 0.77
CA PRO A 172 -8.97 -21.25 1.30
C PRO A 172 -8.84 -22.76 1.29
N GLU A 173 -9.94 -23.50 1.49
CA GLU A 173 -9.95 -24.96 1.52
C GLU A 173 -9.65 -25.59 0.16
N HIS A 174 -9.84 -24.83 -0.92
CA HIS A 174 -9.69 -25.28 -2.30
C HIS A 174 -8.59 -24.53 -3.06
N ASP A 175 -7.92 -23.57 -2.41
CA ASP A 175 -6.91 -22.70 -3.02
C ASP A 175 -7.38 -22.06 -4.35
N ARG A 176 -8.59 -21.50 -4.33
CA ARG A 176 -9.30 -21.06 -5.53
C ARG A 176 -10.00 -19.71 -5.36
N PHE A 177 -9.93 -18.88 -6.39
CA PHE A 177 -10.74 -17.68 -6.53
C PHE A 177 -12.06 -17.99 -7.23
N GLU A 178 -13.17 -17.52 -6.65
CA GLU A 178 -14.50 -17.49 -7.26
C GLU A 178 -14.98 -16.04 -7.40
N GLY A 179 -14.06 -15.20 -7.86
CA GLY A 179 -14.26 -13.76 -7.95
C GLY A 179 -15.48 -13.38 -8.78
N HIS A 180 -16.21 -12.39 -8.31
CA HIS A 180 -17.41 -11.86 -8.95
C HIS A 180 -17.35 -10.34 -8.97
N TRP A 181 -17.72 -9.73 -10.09
CA TRP A 181 -17.92 -8.30 -10.25
C TRP A 181 -19.30 -8.04 -10.86
N GLN A 182 -19.89 -6.90 -10.54
CA GLN A 182 -21.16 -6.48 -11.12
C GLN A 182 -21.00 -6.07 -12.58
N ALA A 183 -19.90 -5.36 -12.90
CA ALA A 183 -19.61 -4.89 -14.24
C ALA A 183 -18.10 -4.79 -14.48
N LEU A 184 -17.69 -4.96 -15.74
CA LEU A 184 -16.32 -4.71 -16.19
C LEU A 184 -16.09 -3.21 -16.37
N GLY A 185 -14.87 -2.77 -16.06
CA GLY A 185 -14.53 -1.36 -16.02
C GLY A 185 -15.00 -0.65 -14.75
N VAL A 186 -14.56 0.60 -14.61
CA VAL A 186 -15.01 1.51 -13.56
C VAL A 186 -16.27 2.21 -14.05
N THR A 187 -17.44 1.73 -13.59
CA THR A 187 -18.76 2.20 -14.01
C THR A 187 -19.34 3.23 -13.03
N CYS A 188 -20.59 3.67 -13.25
CA CYS A 188 -21.25 4.67 -12.43
C CYS A 188 -21.28 4.29 -10.95
N GLN A 189 -21.62 3.03 -10.65
CA GLN A 189 -21.79 2.55 -9.29
C GLN A 189 -20.46 2.30 -8.56
N ALA A 190 -19.31 2.28 -9.25
CA ALA A 190 -18.00 2.23 -8.59
C ALA A 190 -17.72 3.49 -7.75
N CYS A 191 -18.14 4.66 -8.26
CA CYS A 191 -17.96 5.95 -7.57
C CYS A 191 -19.20 6.37 -6.79
N HIS A 192 -20.40 6.12 -7.31
CA HIS A 192 -21.65 6.54 -6.66
C HIS A 192 -22.17 5.54 -5.62
N GLY A 193 -21.64 4.31 -5.64
CA GLY A 193 -22.17 3.19 -4.88
C GLY A 193 -23.40 2.54 -5.55
N PRO A 194 -23.91 1.44 -4.99
CA PRO A 194 -25.09 0.73 -5.49
C PRO A 194 -26.33 1.64 -5.58
N ALA A 195 -27.00 1.59 -6.73
CA ALA A 195 -28.04 2.56 -7.07
C ALA A 195 -29.49 2.06 -6.86
N ALA A 196 -29.74 0.83 -6.38
CA ALA A 196 -31.11 0.34 -6.24
C ALA A 196 -32.00 1.22 -5.35
N GLN A 197 -31.48 1.70 -4.22
CA GLN A 197 -32.19 2.63 -3.35
C GLN A 197 -32.45 3.98 -4.03
N HIS A 198 -31.52 4.45 -4.87
CA HIS A 198 -31.72 5.64 -5.68
C HIS A 198 -32.86 5.46 -6.70
N LEU A 199 -32.94 4.30 -7.35
CA LEU A 199 -34.03 3.99 -8.28
C LEU A 199 -35.39 3.90 -7.57
N GLN A 200 -35.44 3.32 -6.37
CA GLN A 200 -36.65 3.33 -5.54
C GLN A 200 -37.04 4.75 -5.13
N TRP A 201 -36.06 5.57 -4.74
CA TRP A 201 -36.27 6.97 -4.40
C TRP A 201 -36.88 7.78 -5.53
N LEU A 202 -36.59 7.47 -6.81
CA LEU A 202 -37.13 8.22 -7.95
C LEU A 202 -38.67 8.19 -8.04
N ALA A 203 -39.32 7.14 -7.55
CA ALA A 203 -40.77 6.95 -7.65
C ALA A 203 -41.55 7.97 -6.81
N GLU A 204 -41.12 8.20 -5.57
CA GLU A 204 -41.85 9.02 -4.58
C GLU A 204 -41.07 10.27 -4.15
N ARG A 205 -39.76 10.30 -4.42
CA ARG A 205 -38.79 11.34 -4.01
C ARG A 205 -38.90 11.75 -2.53
N PRO A 206 -38.95 10.80 -1.58
CA PRO A 206 -38.98 11.13 -0.16
C PRO A 206 -37.71 11.89 0.23
N PRO A 207 -37.75 12.73 1.29
CA PRO A 207 -36.60 13.51 1.74
C PRO A 207 -35.61 12.63 2.53
N ILE A 208 -35.05 11.62 1.88
CA ILE A 208 -33.99 10.77 2.43
C ILE A 208 -32.60 11.34 2.11
N PRO A 209 -31.58 11.06 2.93
CA PRO A 209 -30.21 11.47 2.66
C PRO A 209 -29.73 11.02 1.27
N HIS A 210 -28.96 11.90 0.61
CA HIS A 210 -28.21 11.61 -0.62
C HIS A 210 -29.04 11.01 -1.77
N ALA A 211 -30.36 11.24 -1.78
CA ALA A 211 -31.27 10.68 -2.77
C ALA A 211 -31.16 9.14 -2.89
N GLY A 212 -30.92 8.44 -1.78
CA GLY A 212 -30.83 6.97 -1.73
C GLY A 212 -29.43 6.39 -1.97
N PHE A 213 -28.41 7.22 -2.19
CA PHE A 213 -27.01 6.74 -2.20
C PHE A 213 -26.40 6.69 -0.79
N ALA A 214 -25.36 5.87 -0.63
CA ALA A 214 -24.63 5.78 0.64
C ALA A 214 -23.87 7.08 0.98
N SER A 215 -23.49 7.89 -0.02
CA SER A 215 -22.85 9.18 0.21
C SER A 215 -23.17 10.19 -0.90
N ALA A 216 -23.05 11.49 -0.57
CA ALA A 216 -23.15 12.56 -1.57
C ALA A 216 -21.77 12.89 -2.16
N LEU A 217 -21.47 12.38 -3.35
CA LEU A 217 -20.20 12.65 -4.03
C LEU A 217 -20.09 14.10 -4.56
N VAL A 218 -21.19 14.67 -5.06
CA VAL A 218 -21.22 16.01 -5.67
C VAL A 218 -21.37 17.12 -4.64
N ALA A 219 -22.31 16.93 -3.70
CA ALA A 219 -22.61 17.91 -2.65
C ALA A 219 -21.78 17.70 -1.37
N GLY A 220 -20.98 16.63 -1.30
CA GLY A 220 -20.17 16.30 -0.13
C GLY A 220 -18.90 17.13 0.02
N SER A 221 -18.18 16.83 1.10
CA SER A 221 -16.89 17.43 1.41
C SER A 221 -15.83 17.08 0.34
N ALA A 222 -14.80 17.92 0.21
CA ALA A 222 -13.66 17.62 -0.64
C ALA A 222 -13.00 16.28 -0.25
N ARG A 223 -12.90 16.02 1.06
CA ARG A 223 -12.40 14.76 1.62
C ARG A 223 -13.17 13.55 1.11
N ASN A 224 -14.51 13.57 1.16
CA ASN A 224 -15.32 12.44 0.68
C ASN A 224 -15.03 12.12 -0.80
N GLN A 225 -14.96 13.13 -1.66
CA GLN A 225 -14.65 12.91 -3.07
C GLN A 225 -13.22 12.38 -3.28
N VAL A 226 -12.23 12.95 -2.60
CA VAL A 226 -10.83 12.52 -2.71
C VAL A 226 -10.69 11.07 -2.23
N GLU A 227 -11.32 10.71 -1.12
CA GLU A 227 -11.32 9.34 -0.60
C GLU A 227 -12.02 8.36 -1.56
N THR A 228 -13.09 8.78 -2.24
CA THR A 228 -13.76 7.96 -3.28
C THR A 228 -12.80 7.64 -4.42
N CYS A 229 -12.00 8.61 -4.88
CA CYS A 229 -10.98 8.38 -5.90
C CYS A 229 -9.79 7.55 -5.37
N ALA A 230 -9.39 7.78 -4.12
CA ALA A 230 -8.25 7.13 -3.47
C ALA A 230 -8.42 5.61 -3.33
N ARG A 231 -9.66 5.12 -3.37
CA ARG A 231 -9.95 3.68 -3.45
C ARG A 231 -9.26 2.98 -4.61
N CYS A 232 -8.89 3.69 -5.68
CA CYS A 232 -8.12 3.12 -6.79
C CYS A 232 -6.81 3.88 -6.99
N HIS A 233 -6.86 5.21 -6.88
CA HIS A 233 -5.74 6.13 -7.10
C HIS A 233 -4.83 6.27 -5.88
N SER A 234 -4.57 5.16 -5.19
CA SER A 234 -3.60 5.10 -4.10
C SER A 234 -2.97 3.71 -3.98
N ARG A 235 -1.69 3.69 -3.60
CA ARG A 235 -1.03 2.47 -3.11
C ARG A 235 -1.51 2.21 -1.69
N ARG A 236 -2.20 1.08 -1.50
CA ARG A 236 -2.92 0.77 -0.26
C ARG A 236 -3.04 -0.74 -0.05
N VAL A 237 -3.35 -1.13 1.17
CA VAL A 237 -3.73 -2.50 1.54
C VAL A 237 -5.23 -2.54 1.83
N PRO A 238 -6.01 -3.49 1.27
CA PRO A 238 -7.41 -3.66 1.64
C PRO A 238 -7.55 -4.19 3.07
N LEU A 239 -8.61 -3.76 3.75
CA LEU A 239 -9.01 -4.18 5.10
C LEU A 239 -10.27 -5.05 5.08
N ALA A 240 -10.73 -5.46 3.90
CA ALA A 240 -11.88 -6.33 3.68
C ALA A 240 -11.83 -6.91 2.26
N ASP A 241 -12.71 -7.87 1.97
CA ASP A 241 -13.04 -8.26 0.60
C ASP A 241 -14.12 -7.33 0.02
N GLY A 242 -13.69 -6.43 -0.87
CA GLY A 242 -14.44 -5.29 -1.39
C GLY A 242 -14.65 -4.16 -0.38
N ASP A 243 -15.45 -3.17 -0.76
CA ASP A 243 -15.65 -1.96 0.03
C ASP A 243 -17.05 -1.85 0.65
N THR A 244 -17.17 -0.91 1.59
CA THR A 244 -18.43 -0.35 2.05
C THR A 244 -18.58 1.06 1.50
N PRO A 245 -19.44 1.29 0.49
CA PRO A 245 -19.65 2.60 -0.09
C PRO A 245 -20.04 3.65 0.96
N GLY A 246 -19.44 4.84 0.87
CA GLY A 246 -19.69 5.95 1.79
C GLY A 246 -18.98 5.86 3.15
N ALA A 247 -18.34 4.74 3.47
CA ALA A 247 -17.47 4.65 4.64
C ALA A 247 -16.16 5.42 4.42
N PRO A 248 -15.51 5.93 5.48
CA PRO A 248 -14.17 6.52 5.40
C PRO A 248 -13.17 5.59 4.71
N LEU A 249 -12.18 6.16 4.02
CA LEU A 249 -11.16 5.37 3.30
C LEU A 249 -10.49 4.33 4.20
N LEU A 250 -10.12 4.74 5.43
CA LEU A 250 -9.45 3.89 6.43
C LEU A 250 -10.34 2.83 7.10
N ASP A 251 -11.61 2.73 6.71
CA ASP A 251 -12.44 1.58 7.07
C ASP A 251 -12.30 0.41 6.07
N ASN A 252 -11.93 0.72 4.83
CA ASN A 252 -11.81 -0.25 3.76
C ASN A 252 -10.36 -0.48 3.31
N TYR A 253 -9.48 0.51 3.45
CA TYR A 253 -8.10 0.44 2.97
C TYR A 253 -7.14 1.22 3.86
N LEU A 254 -5.90 0.74 3.98
CA LEU A 254 -4.81 1.48 4.59
C LEU A 254 -3.84 1.96 3.50
N PRO A 255 -3.87 3.26 3.11
CA PRO A 255 -2.90 3.82 2.19
C PRO A 255 -1.49 3.80 2.79
N THR A 256 -0.49 3.60 1.94
CA THR A 256 0.92 3.72 2.35
C THR A 256 1.26 5.16 2.77
N THR A 257 2.13 5.30 3.76
CA THR A 257 2.82 6.55 4.08
C THR A 257 3.94 6.84 3.08
N LEU A 258 4.70 7.92 3.30
CA LEU A 258 5.75 8.40 2.39
C LEU A 258 7.05 7.59 2.52
N SER A 259 6.97 6.26 2.45
CA SER A 259 8.10 5.36 2.66
C SER A 259 9.27 5.62 1.69
N ALA A 260 10.49 5.31 2.11
CA ALA A 260 11.71 5.66 1.37
C ALA A 260 11.91 4.89 0.05
N ASP A 261 11.31 3.72 -0.07
CA ASP A 261 11.24 2.93 -1.28
C ASP A 261 10.28 3.55 -2.29
N LEU A 262 9.14 4.09 -1.84
CA LEU A 262 8.04 4.54 -2.71
C LEU A 262 8.01 6.05 -3.03
N TYR A 263 8.60 6.87 -2.17
CA TYR A 263 8.59 8.34 -2.29
C TYR A 263 9.98 8.94 -2.18
N GLU A 264 10.15 10.09 -2.86
CA GLU A 264 11.30 10.97 -2.65
C GLU A 264 11.23 11.64 -1.27
N HIS A 265 12.36 12.15 -0.77
CA HIS A 265 12.44 12.78 0.55
C HIS A 265 11.53 14.00 0.75
N ASP A 266 11.12 14.67 -0.34
CA ASP A 266 10.19 15.80 -0.31
C ASP A 266 8.71 15.38 -0.41
N GLY A 267 8.44 14.08 -0.46
CA GLY A 267 7.12 13.47 -0.54
C GLY A 267 6.58 13.31 -1.98
N LYS A 268 7.40 13.57 -3.01
CA LYS A 268 7.03 13.32 -4.41
C LYS A 268 7.08 11.84 -4.76
N ILE A 269 6.37 11.48 -5.82
CA ILE A 269 6.36 10.11 -6.35
C ILE A 269 7.76 9.64 -6.76
N LYS A 270 8.15 8.44 -6.33
CA LYS A 270 9.37 7.75 -6.78
C LYS A 270 9.02 6.46 -7.50
N GLU A 271 8.17 5.64 -6.89
CA GLU A 271 7.63 4.40 -7.46
C GLU A 271 6.11 4.52 -7.69
N GLU A 272 5.46 3.42 -8.09
CA GLU A 272 4.03 3.41 -8.43
C GLU A 272 3.14 3.59 -7.17
N VAL A 273 2.87 4.85 -6.85
CA VAL A 273 2.07 5.28 -5.68
C VAL A 273 0.77 5.98 -6.05
N PHE A 274 0.53 6.17 -7.35
CA PHE A 274 -0.60 6.92 -7.89
C PHE A 274 -0.61 8.38 -7.36
N GLU A 275 -1.78 9.01 -7.26
CA GLU A 275 -1.89 10.45 -7.04
C GLU A 275 -2.22 10.82 -5.58
N TYR A 276 -2.95 9.97 -4.84
CA TYR A 276 -3.51 10.30 -3.53
C TYR A 276 -2.46 10.78 -2.53
N GLY A 277 -1.39 10.01 -2.34
CA GLY A 277 -0.36 10.31 -1.33
C GLY A 277 0.34 11.64 -1.60
N ALA A 278 0.65 11.95 -2.87
CA ALA A 278 1.20 13.24 -3.26
C ALA A 278 0.15 14.37 -3.06
N PHE A 279 -1.10 14.13 -3.47
CA PHE A 279 -2.16 15.13 -3.44
C PHE A 279 -2.54 15.60 -2.03
N VAL A 280 -2.69 14.68 -1.06
CA VAL A 280 -3.13 15.03 0.31
C VAL A 280 -2.08 15.80 1.10
N GLN A 281 -0.83 15.83 0.64
CA GLN A 281 0.22 16.70 1.20
C GLN A 281 0.09 18.16 0.71
N SER A 282 -0.64 18.39 -0.37
CA SER A 282 -0.65 19.68 -1.05
C SER A 282 -1.45 20.73 -0.27
N ARG A 283 -1.04 22.00 -0.44
CA ARG A 283 -1.84 23.14 0.02
C ARG A 283 -3.21 23.20 -0.66
N MET A 284 -3.32 22.68 -1.88
CA MET A 284 -4.58 22.62 -2.62
C MET A 284 -5.59 21.74 -1.91
N TYR A 285 -5.19 20.52 -1.50
CA TYR A 285 -6.05 19.63 -0.71
C TYR A 285 -6.50 20.29 0.59
N ALA A 286 -5.58 20.90 1.33
CA ALA A 286 -5.89 21.63 2.57
C ALA A 286 -6.87 22.81 2.37
N LYS A 287 -6.97 23.35 1.15
CA LYS A 287 -7.87 24.44 0.77
C LYS A 287 -9.18 23.95 0.14
N GLY A 288 -9.46 22.65 0.18
CA GLY A 288 -10.70 22.07 -0.31
C GLY A 288 -10.74 21.83 -1.82
N VAL A 289 -9.59 21.92 -2.51
CA VAL A 289 -9.47 21.44 -3.90
C VAL A 289 -9.62 19.93 -3.90
N ARG A 290 -10.33 19.42 -4.90
CA ARG A 290 -10.61 18.00 -5.11
C ARG A 290 -10.31 17.60 -6.54
N CYS A 291 -10.25 16.30 -6.83
CA CYS A 291 -9.94 15.76 -8.15
C CYS A 291 -10.83 16.38 -9.24
N SER A 292 -12.14 16.53 -8.96
CA SER A 292 -13.09 17.10 -9.91
C SER A 292 -12.97 18.61 -10.14
N ASN A 293 -12.05 19.32 -9.49
CA ASN A 293 -11.73 20.71 -9.87
C ASN A 293 -10.84 20.75 -11.13
N CYS A 294 -10.08 19.68 -11.38
CA CYS A 294 -9.17 19.58 -12.51
C CYS A 294 -9.65 18.58 -13.56
N HIS A 295 -10.20 17.44 -13.12
CA HIS A 295 -10.67 16.37 -14.00
C HIS A 295 -12.19 16.40 -14.14
N ASP A 296 -12.67 16.07 -15.33
CA ASP A 296 -14.05 15.64 -15.51
C ASP A 296 -14.13 14.13 -15.18
N PRO A 297 -14.88 13.74 -14.14
CA PRO A 297 -14.86 12.36 -13.65
C PRO A 297 -15.53 11.35 -14.59
N HIS A 298 -16.35 11.82 -15.55
CA HIS A 298 -17.03 10.94 -16.50
C HIS A 298 -16.14 10.68 -17.72
N SER A 299 -15.64 11.74 -18.35
CA SER A 299 -14.78 11.63 -19.55
C SER A 299 -13.31 11.33 -19.25
N THR A 300 -12.90 11.42 -17.99
CA THR A 300 -11.50 11.33 -17.53
C THR A 300 -10.57 12.39 -18.11
N ARG A 301 -11.10 13.40 -18.81
CA ARG A 301 -10.32 14.50 -19.42
C ARG A 301 -10.13 15.65 -18.45
N LEU A 302 -9.15 16.51 -18.75
CA LEU A 302 -8.98 17.77 -18.04
C LEU A 302 -10.12 18.74 -18.37
N LYS A 303 -10.56 19.51 -17.38
CA LYS A 303 -11.62 20.52 -17.53
C LYS A 303 -11.22 21.72 -18.38
N ALA A 304 -9.92 22.00 -18.44
CA ALA A 304 -9.35 23.04 -19.27
C ALA A 304 -8.00 22.57 -19.82
N PRO A 305 -7.65 22.95 -21.07
CA PRO A 305 -6.38 22.57 -21.67
C PRO A 305 -5.22 23.40 -21.11
N GLY A 306 -4.03 22.78 -21.06
CA GLY A 306 -2.77 23.45 -20.71
C GLY A 306 -2.85 24.22 -19.38
N ASN A 307 -2.25 25.42 -19.36
CA ASN A 307 -2.19 26.27 -18.16
C ASN A 307 -3.56 26.78 -17.72
N GLY A 308 -4.55 26.81 -18.61
CA GLY A 308 -5.92 27.21 -18.29
C GLY A 308 -6.48 26.45 -17.09
N LEU A 309 -6.04 25.20 -16.88
CA LEU A 309 -6.39 24.39 -15.72
C LEU A 309 -5.96 25.03 -14.40
N CYS A 310 -4.72 25.52 -14.32
CA CYS A 310 -4.13 26.14 -13.13
C CYS A 310 -4.64 27.58 -12.93
N LEU A 311 -4.86 28.30 -14.03
CA LEU A 311 -5.33 29.69 -14.04
C LEU A 311 -6.78 29.85 -13.56
N GLN A 312 -7.53 28.75 -13.38
CA GLN A 312 -8.82 28.74 -12.70
C GLN A 312 -8.76 29.36 -11.29
N CYS A 313 -7.61 29.26 -10.62
CA CYS A 313 -7.37 29.82 -9.29
C CYS A 313 -6.16 30.76 -9.25
N HIS A 314 -5.10 30.44 -10.00
CA HIS A 314 -3.87 31.23 -10.05
C HIS A 314 -3.96 32.30 -11.14
N ASN A 315 -4.72 33.36 -10.88
CA ASN A 315 -5.02 34.40 -11.87
C ASN A 315 -4.82 35.82 -11.32
N ALA A 316 -4.97 36.79 -12.21
CA ALA A 316 -4.82 38.21 -11.90
C ALA A 316 -5.82 38.73 -10.85
N ALA A 317 -6.94 38.03 -10.62
CA ALA A 317 -7.89 38.38 -9.58
C ALA A 317 -7.53 37.80 -8.20
N GLY A 318 -6.63 36.80 -8.15
CA GLY A 318 -6.25 36.12 -6.91
C GLY A 318 -7.42 35.37 -6.26
N ARG A 319 -8.31 34.78 -7.06
CA ARG A 319 -9.53 34.11 -6.59
C ARG A 319 -9.78 32.81 -7.36
N SER A 320 -10.35 31.83 -6.66
CA SER A 320 -10.86 30.59 -7.24
C SER A 320 -12.16 30.84 -8.02
N ASN A 321 -12.36 30.11 -9.12
CA ASN A 321 -13.63 30.05 -9.84
C ASN A 321 -14.67 29.14 -9.17
N ASP A 322 -14.26 28.28 -8.23
CA ASP A 322 -15.13 27.44 -7.40
C ASP A 322 -15.25 28.05 -5.99
N PRO A 323 -16.46 28.48 -5.56
CA PRO A 323 -16.66 29.09 -4.24
C PRO A 323 -16.49 28.10 -3.08
N ARG A 324 -16.42 26.80 -3.35
CA ARG A 324 -16.18 25.76 -2.33
C ARG A 324 -14.70 25.59 -2.00
N VAL A 325 -13.80 26.20 -2.77
CA VAL A 325 -12.35 26.20 -2.53
C VAL A 325 -12.01 27.46 -1.73
N ASP A 326 -11.28 27.26 -0.62
CA ASP A 326 -10.76 28.36 0.17
C ASP A 326 -9.67 29.11 -0.61
N GLY A 327 -10.03 30.28 -1.15
CA GLY A 327 -9.13 31.14 -1.90
C GLY A 327 -8.13 31.93 -1.03
N SER A 328 -8.18 31.80 0.30
CA SER A 328 -7.28 32.57 1.17
C SER A 328 -5.81 32.21 0.93
N GLY A 329 -5.00 33.24 0.70
CA GLY A 329 -3.58 33.11 0.37
C GLY A 329 -3.28 33.02 -1.14
N LEU A 330 -4.29 33.03 -2.02
CA LEU A 330 -4.08 33.28 -3.44
C LEU A 330 -3.61 34.73 -3.65
N LEU A 331 -2.63 34.92 -4.53
CA LEU A 331 -2.10 36.24 -4.87
C LEU A 331 -2.64 36.67 -6.23
N ALA A 332 -3.08 37.92 -6.33
CA ALA A 332 -3.44 38.55 -7.60
C ALA A 332 -2.18 38.76 -8.45
N LYS A 333 -1.98 37.90 -9.45
CA LYS A 333 -0.80 37.95 -10.33
C LYS A 333 -1.09 37.31 -11.69
N ASP A 334 -0.42 37.79 -12.73
CA ASP A 334 -0.33 37.07 -14.00
C ASP A 334 0.73 35.96 -13.91
N TYR A 335 0.25 34.74 -13.68
CA TYR A 335 1.06 33.53 -13.58
C TYR A 335 1.47 32.96 -14.94
N ASP A 336 0.82 33.34 -16.04
CA ASP A 336 1.16 32.84 -17.38
C ASP A 336 2.20 33.74 -18.10
N SER A 337 2.64 34.81 -17.42
CA SER A 337 3.61 35.76 -17.96
C SER A 337 5.01 35.13 -18.18
N PRO A 338 5.77 35.59 -19.20
CA PRO A 338 7.17 35.21 -19.37
C PRO A 338 8.03 35.47 -18.12
N ALA A 339 7.68 36.49 -17.34
CA ALA A 339 8.35 36.81 -16.08
C ALA A 339 8.18 35.71 -15.00
N HIS A 340 7.05 34.99 -15.03
CA HIS A 340 6.85 33.83 -14.16
C HIS A 340 7.61 32.61 -14.68
N HIS A 341 7.52 32.33 -15.99
CA HIS A 341 8.12 31.15 -16.62
C HIS A 341 9.65 31.18 -16.74
N LYS A 342 10.27 32.37 -16.73
CA LYS A 342 11.72 32.56 -16.69
C LYS A 342 12.50 31.66 -17.68
N THR A 343 12.06 31.62 -18.94
CA THR A 343 12.67 30.90 -20.08
C THR A 343 12.62 29.36 -20.07
N LEU A 344 12.06 28.70 -19.05
CA LEU A 344 12.03 27.22 -18.92
C LEU A 344 10.83 26.54 -19.59
N GLY A 345 10.16 27.24 -20.51
CA GLY A 345 8.91 26.80 -21.13
C GLY A 345 7.67 27.37 -20.43
N SER A 346 6.56 27.42 -21.14
CA SER A 346 5.33 28.08 -20.71
C SER A 346 4.29 27.11 -20.15
N SER A 347 4.68 25.98 -19.56
CA SER A 347 3.72 24.99 -19.03
C SER A 347 3.84 24.87 -17.51
N CYS A 348 2.74 25.09 -16.79
CA CYS A 348 2.72 25.00 -15.33
C CYS A 348 3.15 23.60 -14.84
N ILE A 349 2.64 22.54 -15.49
CA ILE A 349 2.87 21.15 -15.06
C ILE A 349 4.33 20.72 -15.23
N ALA A 350 5.07 21.32 -16.16
CA ALA A 350 6.49 21.00 -16.38
C ALA A 350 7.35 21.30 -15.13
N CYS A 351 6.98 22.33 -14.37
CA CYS A 351 7.68 22.71 -13.14
C CYS A 351 6.95 22.26 -11.88
N HIS A 352 5.63 22.36 -11.84
CA HIS A 352 4.85 22.13 -10.62
C HIS A 352 4.39 20.68 -10.45
N MET A 353 4.36 19.89 -11.53
CA MET A 353 3.93 18.49 -11.50
C MET A 353 4.94 17.62 -12.24
N PRO A 354 6.21 17.52 -11.76
CA PRO A 354 7.22 16.75 -12.46
C PRO A 354 6.73 15.30 -12.67
N GLY A 355 6.94 14.79 -13.87
CA GLY A 355 6.48 13.45 -14.25
C GLY A 355 7.57 12.39 -14.18
N ARG A 356 7.15 11.14 -14.01
CA ARG A 356 8.00 9.94 -14.11
C ARG A 356 7.33 8.90 -14.99
N PHE A 357 8.14 8.14 -15.72
CA PHE A 357 7.66 6.98 -16.45
C PHE A 357 7.52 5.79 -15.50
N TYR A 358 6.34 5.21 -15.50
CA TYR A 358 6.00 3.94 -14.87
C TYR A 358 5.70 2.91 -15.95
N MET A 359 5.85 1.63 -15.62
CA MET A 359 5.63 0.55 -16.58
C MET A 359 6.34 0.82 -17.92
N VAL A 360 7.55 1.38 -17.84
CA VAL A 360 8.41 1.83 -18.96
C VAL A 360 7.91 3.04 -19.76
N ASN A 361 6.63 3.14 -20.15
CA ASN A 361 6.13 4.17 -21.08
C ASN A 361 4.94 5.01 -20.58
N ASP A 362 4.45 4.78 -19.37
CA ASP A 362 3.34 5.54 -18.77
C ASP A 362 3.84 6.75 -17.98
N LEU A 363 3.80 7.95 -18.58
CA LEU A 363 4.19 9.19 -17.90
C LEU A 363 3.11 9.63 -16.92
N ARG A 364 3.39 9.53 -15.62
CA ARG A 364 2.50 10.02 -14.56
C ARG A 364 3.09 11.25 -13.89
N HIS A 365 2.25 12.25 -13.69
CA HIS A 365 2.62 13.53 -13.08
C HIS A 365 2.41 13.53 -11.56
N ASP A 366 3.37 14.09 -10.82
CA ASP A 366 3.24 14.28 -9.38
C ASP A 366 2.11 15.27 -9.02
N HIS A 367 1.30 14.93 -8.02
CA HIS A 367 0.16 15.73 -7.56
C HIS A 367 0.42 16.49 -6.25
N GLY A 368 1.68 16.60 -5.82
CA GLY A 368 2.07 17.43 -4.67
C GLY A 368 2.14 18.92 -5.00
N PHE A 369 2.21 19.28 -6.29
CA PHE A 369 2.28 20.66 -6.82
C PHE A 369 3.48 21.49 -6.32
N THR A 370 4.47 20.82 -5.74
CA THR A 370 5.67 21.45 -5.20
C THR A 370 6.76 21.49 -6.26
N LEU A 371 7.59 22.54 -6.22
CA LEU A 371 8.73 22.65 -7.14
C LEU A 371 9.69 21.46 -6.99
N PRO A 372 10.44 21.09 -8.04
CA PRO A 372 11.37 19.96 -7.99
C PRO A 372 12.44 20.18 -6.92
N GLY A 373 12.71 19.14 -6.12
CA GLY A 373 13.78 19.16 -5.12
C GLY A 373 15.17 18.95 -5.74
N PRO A 374 16.26 19.18 -4.98
CA PRO A 374 17.61 18.94 -5.46
C PRO A 374 17.85 17.48 -5.85
N GLY A 375 18.37 17.23 -7.06
CA GLY A 375 18.74 15.88 -7.55
C GLY A 375 17.79 15.27 -8.60
N GLN A 376 16.65 15.89 -8.92
CA GLN A 376 15.77 15.47 -10.02
C GLN A 376 16.30 15.94 -11.39
N LYS A 377 16.00 15.28 -12.53
CA LYS A 377 16.53 15.74 -13.85
C LYS A 377 16.09 17.18 -14.22
N VAL A 378 14.86 17.56 -13.87
CA VAL A 378 14.38 18.96 -13.98
C VAL A 378 15.13 19.89 -13.01
N SER A 379 15.69 19.33 -11.93
CA SER A 379 16.49 20.05 -10.95
C SER A 379 17.85 20.50 -11.47
N GLU A 380 18.48 19.92 -12.51
CA GLU A 380 19.81 20.43 -12.92
C GLU A 380 19.76 21.90 -13.34
N LEU A 381 18.66 22.34 -13.96
CA LEU A 381 18.37 23.75 -14.25
C LEU A 381 17.82 24.52 -13.03
N PHE A 382 17.16 23.84 -12.09
CA PHE A 382 16.52 24.42 -10.89
C PHE A 382 17.44 24.48 -9.65
N ASN A 383 18.50 23.69 -9.60
CA ASN A 383 19.52 23.58 -8.54
C ASN A 383 20.32 24.89 -8.45
N LEU A 384 20.38 25.63 -9.55
CA LEU A 384 20.91 26.98 -9.59
C LEU A 384 20.04 27.99 -8.82
N TRP A 385 18.77 27.65 -8.49
CA TRP A 385 17.76 28.61 -8.03
C TRP A 385 17.12 28.30 -6.67
N GLN A 386 17.05 27.04 -6.21
CA GLN A 386 16.54 26.72 -4.86
C GLN A 386 17.30 25.58 -4.18
N ALA A 387 18.09 25.91 -3.15
CA ALA A 387 18.38 24.98 -2.08
C ALA A 387 17.12 24.80 -1.23
N ALA A 388 16.83 23.58 -0.77
CA ALA A 388 15.76 23.33 0.19
C ALA A 388 15.95 24.29 1.39
N ARG A 389 14.86 24.98 1.80
CA ARG A 389 14.94 25.93 2.90
C ARG A 389 15.40 25.20 4.16
N PRO A 390 16.44 25.67 4.87
CA PRO A 390 16.86 25.04 6.12
C PRO A 390 15.69 24.89 7.09
N GLY A 391 15.57 23.71 7.70
CA GLY A 391 14.46 23.39 8.61
C GLY A 391 13.10 23.11 7.94
N SER A 392 13.04 23.04 6.61
CA SER A 392 11.86 22.51 5.90
C SER A 392 11.83 20.98 5.92
N TYR A 393 10.63 20.41 5.77
CA TYR A 393 10.44 18.96 5.63
C TYR A 393 11.40 18.32 4.62
N SER A 394 11.51 18.90 3.40
CA SER A 394 12.40 18.40 2.34
C SER A 394 13.89 18.49 2.68
N ALA A 395 14.28 19.43 3.55
CA ALA A 395 15.68 19.55 4.00
C ALA A 395 15.99 18.60 5.16
N ASP A 396 15.01 18.31 6.01
CA ASP A 396 15.19 17.48 7.21
C ASP A 396 14.99 15.99 6.94
N MET A 397 14.08 15.58 6.06
CA MET A 397 13.82 14.16 5.80
C MET A 397 15.06 13.38 5.34
N PRO A 398 15.93 13.89 4.45
CA PRO A 398 17.19 13.20 4.14
C PRO A 398 18.08 13.07 5.38
N ARG A 399 18.16 14.11 6.23
CA ARG A 399 18.93 14.08 7.47
C ARG A 399 18.41 13.00 8.42
N ILE A 400 17.08 12.91 8.55
CA ILE A 400 16.37 11.94 9.39
C ILE A 400 16.58 10.51 8.86
N ARG A 401 16.41 10.26 7.56
CA ARG A 401 16.52 8.89 7.02
C ARG A 401 17.95 8.38 6.93
N LEU A 402 18.90 9.29 6.72
CA LEU A 402 20.32 8.94 6.60
C LEU A 402 21.07 8.98 7.94
N GLY A 403 20.39 9.22 9.07
CA GLY A 403 21.03 9.22 10.39
C GLY A 403 22.09 10.31 10.56
N GLN A 404 21.97 11.44 9.86
CA GLN A 404 22.97 12.50 9.90
C GLN A 404 22.97 13.25 11.25
N PRO A 405 24.07 13.93 11.63
CA PRO A 405 24.11 14.73 12.85
C PRO A 405 22.93 15.71 12.95
N GLY A 406 22.24 15.73 14.10
CA GLY A 406 21.03 16.55 14.30
C GLY A 406 19.72 15.95 13.77
N ALA A 407 19.72 14.69 13.29
CA ALA A 407 18.51 14.00 12.81
C ALA A 407 17.36 13.98 13.83
N SER A 408 17.64 13.62 15.08
CA SER A 408 16.65 13.60 16.17
C SER A 408 16.02 14.98 16.41
N GLU A 409 16.84 16.05 16.45
CA GLU A 409 16.34 17.42 16.60
C GLU A 409 15.47 17.84 15.41
N ALA A 410 15.90 17.48 14.19
CA ALA A 410 15.15 17.73 12.98
C ALA A 410 13.79 17.01 12.99
N LEU A 411 13.77 15.74 13.37
CA LEU A 411 12.54 14.95 13.50
C LEU A 411 11.58 15.57 14.52
N LEU A 412 12.06 15.88 15.72
CA LEU A 412 11.23 16.47 16.78
C LEU A 412 10.68 17.85 16.40
N ARG A 413 11.46 18.65 15.66
CA ARG A 413 11.03 19.94 15.14
C ARG A 413 9.95 19.79 14.08
N GLN A 414 10.09 18.84 13.15
CA GLN A 414 9.06 18.56 12.13
C GLN A 414 7.78 18.00 12.76
N LEU A 415 7.88 17.12 13.78
CA LEU A 415 6.73 16.61 14.55
C LEU A 415 6.00 17.69 15.36
N ALA A 416 6.70 18.76 15.73
CA ALA A 416 6.14 19.88 16.48
C ALA A 416 5.47 20.94 15.60
N ASP A 417 5.62 20.87 14.27
CA ASP A 417 5.08 21.85 13.34
C ASP A 417 3.57 21.60 13.10
N PRO A 418 2.67 22.49 13.56
CA PRO A 418 1.23 22.32 13.39
C PRO A 418 0.76 22.51 11.93
N ALA A 419 1.63 23.00 11.04
CA ALA A 419 1.32 23.17 9.62
C ALA A 419 1.56 21.90 8.80
N GLN A 420 2.02 20.80 9.42
CA GLN A 420 2.29 19.56 8.70
C GLN A 420 1.01 18.92 8.17
N PRO A 421 0.97 18.53 6.89
CA PRO A 421 -0.05 17.63 6.38
C PRO A 421 -0.04 16.30 7.15
N ALA A 422 -1.23 15.74 7.39
CA ALA A 422 -1.43 14.51 8.14
C ALA A 422 -0.54 13.35 7.64
N LEU A 423 -0.41 13.15 6.32
CA LEU A 423 0.41 12.08 5.76
C LEU A 423 1.92 12.26 6.07
N ARG A 424 2.41 13.51 6.14
CA ARG A 424 3.79 13.80 6.55
C ARG A 424 3.97 13.55 8.04
N LEU A 425 3.00 13.95 8.85
CA LEU A 425 3.01 13.69 10.30
C LEU A 425 3.01 12.18 10.60
N ALA A 426 2.15 11.40 9.92
CA ALA A 426 2.13 9.94 10.01
C ALA A 426 3.49 9.34 9.63
N THR A 427 4.09 9.79 8.52
CA THR A 427 5.44 9.35 8.10
C THR A 427 6.49 9.69 9.17
N LEU A 428 6.49 10.89 9.74
CA LEU A 428 7.45 11.28 10.77
C LEU A 428 7.30 10.42 12.05
N LEU A 429 6.08 10.01 12.40
CA LEU A 429 5.85 9.10 13.53
C LEU A 429 6.46 7.71 13.26
N GLU A 430 6.45 7.22 12.03
CA GLU A 430 7.08 5.95 11.66
C GLU A 430 8.63 6.00 11.72
N GLU A 431 9.23 7.20 11.60
CA GLU A 431 10.68 7.39 11.75
C GLU A 431 11.12 7.48 13.24
N LEU A 432 10.19 7.73 14.17
CA LEU A 432 10.50 7.89 15.61
C LEU A 432 11.27 6.74 16.26
N PRO A 433 10.98 5.45 15.97
CA PRO A 433 11.68 4.33 16.59
C PRO A 433 13.19 4.33 16.34
N ALA A 434 13.66 4.97 15.27
CA ALA A 434 15.09 5.15 15.01
C ALA A 434 15.75 6.16 15.97
N TYR A 435 14.96 7.01 16.63
CA TYR A 435 15.40 8.11 17.51
C TYR A 435 14.62 8.13 18.84
N PRO A 436 14.69 7.04 19.64
CA PRO A 436 13.90 6.94 20.86
C PRO A 436 14.23 8.06 21.84
N SER A 437 13.21 8.83 22.25
CA SER A 437 13.37 9.93 23.20
C SER A 437 12.06 10.22 23.94
N ARG A 438 12.15 10.79 25.15
CA ARG A 438 10.97 11.18 25.92
C ARG A 438 10.10 12.21 25.19
N ALA A 439 10.74 13.15 24.50
CA ALA A 439 10.06 14.14 23.67
C ALA A 439 9.31 13.48 22.52
N GLY A 440 9.96 12.54 21.81
CA GLY A 440 9.34 11.76 20.73
C GLY A 440 8.14 10.95 21.21
N LEU A 441 8.28 10.24 22.33
CA LEU A 441 7.17 9.50 22.95
C LEU A 441 6.00 10.42 23.32
N THR A 442 6.27 11.61 23.85
CA THR A 442 5.20 12.58 24.16
C THR A 442 4.47 13.01 22.89
N ARG A 443 5.18 13.23 21.78
CA ARG A 443 4.57 13.54 20.48
C ARG A 443 3.74 12.38 19.94
N ALA A 444 4.24 11.15 20.02
CA ALA A 444 3.51 9.96 19.60
C ALA A 444 2.21 9.76 20.42
N ILE A 445 2.26 9.97 21.74
CA ILE A 445 1.08 9.89 22.61
C ILE A 445 0.06 10.97 22.25
N GLN A 446 0.50 12.22 22.01
CA GLN A 446 -0.40 13.30 21.57
C GLN A 446 -1.09 12.97 20.24
N ALA A 447 -0.35 12.38 19.31
CA ALA A 447 -0.85 11.99 18.00
C ALA A 447 -1.87 10.83 18.03
N LEU A 448 -2.01 10.12 19.15
CA LEU A 448 -3.08 9.12 19.31
C LEU A 448 -4.47 9.76 19.22
N ASP A 449 -4.62 11.04 19.54
CA ASP A 449 -5.89 11.78 19.49
C ASP A 449 -5.98 12.75 18.29
N ASP A 450 -5.11 12.59 17.28
CA ASP A 450 -5.12 13.44 16.09
C ASP A 450 -6.45 13.29 15.29
N PRO A 451 -7.01 14.38 14.74
CA PRO A 451 -8.23 14.31 13.93
C PRO A 451 -8.09 13.40 12.70
N ASP A 452 -6.89 13.24 12.13
CA ASP A 452 -6.66 12.36 11.00
C ASP A 452 -6.39 10.91 11.44
N PRO A 453 -7.18 9.93 10.98
CA PRO A 453 -7.01 8.54 11.38
C PRO A 453 -5.69 7.91 10.95
N GLN A 454 -5.06 8.37 9.87
CA GLN A 454 -3.78 7.81 9.44
C GLN A 454 -2.65 8.22 10.39
N VAL A 455 -2.74 9.43 10.96
CA VAL A 455 -1.84 9.88 12.05
C VAL A 455 -2.05 9.01 13.28
N ARG A 456 -3.31 8.70 13.64
CA ARG A 456 -3.59 7.80 14.79
C ARG A 456 -3.07 6.38 14.59
N VAL A 457 -3.15 5.83 13.38
CA VAL A 457 -2.56 4.51 13.04
C VAL A 457 -1.04 4.54 13.25
N ALA A 458 -0.35 5.53 12.67
CA ALA A 458 1.10 5.67 12.82
C ALA A 458 1.50 5.93 14.28
N ALA A 459 0.70 6.69 15.03
CA ALA A 459 0.91 6.93 16.46
C ALA A 459 0.82 5.65 17.29
N VAL A 460 -0.16 4.77 17.01
CA VAL A 460 -0.28 3.46 17.67
C VAL A 460 0.99 2.62 17.48
N GLN A 461 1.49 2.55 16.24
CA GLN A 461 2.72 1.82 15.92
C GLN A 461 3.96 2.45 16.57
N ALA A 462 4.07 3.78 16.53
CA ALA A 462 5.19 4.50 17.12
C ALA A 462 5.23 4.35 18.65
N VAL A 463 4.08 4.42 19.32
CA VAL A 463 3.99 4.20 20.77
C VAL A 463 4.42 2.79 21.13
N ASP A 464 3.91 1.75 20.43
CA ASP A 464 4.29 0.37 20.76
C ASP A 464 5.79 0.11 20.51
N ASN A 465 6.36 0.61 19.42
CA ASN A 465 7.79 0.46 19.16
C ASN A 465 8.69 1.15 20.20
N LEU A 466 8.23 2.26 20.80
CA LEU A 466 8.98 2.98 21.84
C LEU A 466 8.75 2.40 23.24
N VAL A 467 7.52 1.98 23.53
CA VAL A 467 7.10 1.41 24.81
C VAL A 467 6.12 0.26 24.55
N PRO A 468 6.62 -0.97 24.30
CA PRO A 468 5.77 -2.09 23.92
C PRO A 468 4.72 -2.45 24.95
N GLY A 469 3.53 -2.85 24.49
CA GLY A 469 2.47 -3.44 25.31
C GLY A 469 1.80 -2.50 26.31
N GLN A 470 1.84 -1.19 26.08
CA GLN A 470 1.25 -0.18 26.99
C GLN A 470 -0.28 -0.07 26.83
N TRP A 471 -1.00 -0.95 27.52
CA TRP A 471 -2.48 -0.97 27.54
C TRP A 471 -3.14 0.33 27.97
N THR A 472 -2.52 1.11 28.85
CA THR A 472 -3.07 2.40 29.29
C THR A 472 -3.15 3.42 28.14
N LEU A 473 -2.25 3.31 27.17
CA LEU A 473 -2.19 4.18 25.99
C LEU A 473 -2.99 3.60 24.82
N LEU A 474 -2.82 2.30 24.55
CA LEU A 474 -3.38 1.65 23.34
C LEU A 474 -4.78 1.06 23.55
N GLY A 475 -5.14 0.67 24.78
CA GLY A 475 -6.45 0.10 25.10
C GLY A 475 -7.64 0.99 24.65
N PRO A 476 -7.62 2.32 24.86
CA PRO A 476 -8.66 3.21 24.35
C PRO A 476 -8.84 3.16 22.83
N ARG A 477 -7.77 2.87 22.07
CA ARG A 477 -7.79 2.85 20.60
C ARG A 477 -8.55 1.65 20.03
N LEU A 478 -8.78 0.61 20.82
CA LEU A 478 -9.65 -0.53 20.47
C LEU A 478 -11.12 -0.11 20.24
N SER A 479 -11.50 1.10 20.65
CA SER A 479 -12.83 1.68 20.41
C SER A 479 -12.81 2.92 19.51
N ASP A 480 -11.72 3.15 18.76
CA ASP A 480 -11.66 4.22 17.76
C ASP A 480 -12.79 4.06 16.73
N PRO A 481 -13.42 5.15 16.23
CA PRO A 481 -14.46 5.04 15.20
C PRO A 481 -13.94 4.44 13.89
N ILE A 482 -12.65 4.55 13.58
CA ILE A 482 -12.05 4.08 12.33
C ILE A 482 -11.44 2.70 12.50
N LYS A 483 -11.82 1.78 11.60
CA LYS A 483 -11.40 0.37 11.65
C LYS A 483 -9.89 0.21 11.58
N ALA A 484 -9.18 0.92 10.70
CA ALA A 484 -7.72 0.83 10.63
C ALA A 484 -7.03 1.11 11.98
N VAL A 485 -7.53 2.07 12.77
CA VAL A 485 -6.97 2.39 14.09
C VAL A 485 -7.23 1.25 15.08
N ARG A 486 -8.43 0.69 15.09
CA ARG A 486 -8.77 -0.49 15.92
C ARG A 486 -7.89 -1.69 15.57
N LEU A 487 -7.72 -1.99 14.28
CA LEU A 487 -6.88 -3.10 13.81
C LEU A 487 -5.40 -2.89 14.15
N ALA A 488 -4.89 -1.66 14.02
CA ALA A 488 -3.54 -1.32 14.44
C ALA A 488 -3.36 -1.56 15.94
N ALA A 489 -4.30 -1.12 16.78
CA ALA A 489 -4.25 -1.30 18.22
C ALA A 489 -4.28 -2.78 18.62
N VAL A 490 -5.15 -3.59 17.99
CA VAL A 490 -5.17 -5.05 18.20
C VAL A 490 -3.81 -5.66 17.85
N GLY A 491 -3.27 -5.34 16.67
CA GLY A 491 -2.02 -5.90 16.16
C GLY A 491 -0.80 -5.63 17.07
N GLN A 492 -0.74 -4.46 17.71
CA GLN A 492 0.33 -4.13 18.66
C GLN A 492 0.14 -4.80 20.03
N LEU A 493 -1.11 -5.01 20.46
CA LEU A 493 -1.42 -5.61 21.76
C LEU A 493 -1.42 -7.15 21.75
N LEU A 494 -1.25 -7.82 20.61
CA LEU A 494 -1.20 -9.29 20.49
C LEU A 494 -0.14 -9.94 21.37
N ASP A 495 1.00 -9.27 21.54
CA ASP A 495 2.15 -9.81 22.27
C ASP A 495 2.21 -9.28 23.73
N ALA A 496 1.23 -8.49 24.15
CA ALA A 496 1.14 -7.91 25.49
C ALA A 496 0.34 -8.82 26.45
N PRO A 497 0.70 -8.88 27.75
CA PRO A 497 -0.12 -9.57 28.74
C PRO A 497 -1.53 -8.96 28.78
N GLY A 498 -2.57 -9.79 28.84
CA GLY A 498 -3.96 -9.34 28.77
C GLY A 498 -4.34 -8.31 29.86
N ASN A 499 -5.34 -7.48 29.58
CA ASN A 499 -5.79 -6.42 30.47
C ASN A 499 -7.32 -6.46 30.69
N LEU A 500 -7.75 -6.59 31.96
CA LEU A 500 -9.16 -6.72 32.32
C LEU A 500 -10.00 -5.46 32.04
N LEU A 501 -9.41 -4.26 32.11
CA LEU A 501 -10.11 -3.00 31.87
C LEU A 501 -10.65 -2.92 30.44
N TRP A 502 -9.91 -3.48 29.49
CA TRP A 502 -10.21 -3.39 28.06
C TRP A 502 -10.74 -4.70 27.48
N GLN A 503 -11.06 -5.69 28.30
CA GLN A 503 -11.42 -7.04 27.85
C GLN A 503 -12.56 -7.05 26.83
N ALA A 504 -13.62 -6.26 27.04
CA ALA A 504 -14.75 -6.21 26.10
C ALA A 504 -14.37 -5.57 24.75
N ALA A 505 -13.53 -4.53 24.75
CA ALA A 505 -13.05 -3.89 23.52
C ALA A 505 -12.04 -4.80 22.80
N TRP A 506 -11.18 -5.48 23.55
CA TRP A 506 -10.26 -6.49 23.05
C TRP A 506 -10.98 -7.61 22.33
N LEU A 507 -12.01 -8.22 22.93
CA LEU A 507 -12.78 -9.31 22.32
C LEU A 507 -13.45 -8.89 21.01
N ARG A 508 -14.03 -7.69 20.95
CA ARG A 508 -14.61 -7.17 19.70
C ARG A 508 -13.54 -6.89 18.65
N GLY A 509 -12.43 -6.26 19.07
CA GLY A 509 -11.32 -5.92 18.20
C GLY A 509 -10.65 -7.16 17.60
N THR A 510 -10.42 -8.21 18.38
CA THR A 510 -9.82 -9.46 17.89
C THR A 510 -10.74 -10.22 16.94
N GLN A 511 -12.07 -10.19 17.15
CA GLN A 511 -13.04 -10.72 16.19
C GLN A 511 -13.03 -9.94 14.87
N GLU A 512 -13.00 -8.60 14.92
CA GLU A 512 -12.90 -7.76 13.72
C GLU A 512 -11.56 -7.97 12.99
N TYR A 513 -10.47 -8.17 13.75
CA TYR A 513 -9.15 -8.46 13.22
C TYR A 513 -9.10 -9.83 12.55
N GLU A 514 -9.59 -10.89 13.21
CA GLU A 514 -9.68 -12.24 12.65
C GLU A 514 -10.44 -12.23 11.33
N LYS A 515 -11.67 -11.70 11.33
CA LYS A 515 -12.50 -11.58 10.12
C LYS A 515 -11.81 -10.81 9.00
N THR A 516 -11.05 -9.77 9.35
CA THR A 516 -10.29 -8.99 8.36
C THR A 516 -9.19 -9.86 7.74
N GLN A 517 -8.40 -10.58 8.54
CA GLN A 517 -7.36 -11.46 8.00
C GLN A 517 -7.95 -12.64 7.21
N GLU A 518 -9.07 -13.22 7.66
CA GLU A 518 -9.77 -14.29 6.93
C GLU A 518 -10.24 -13.83 5.54
N SER A 519 -10.70 -12.57 5.41
CA SER A 519 -11.07 -11.98 4.10
C SER A 519 -9.89 -11.68 3.17
N LEU A 520 -8.67 -11.94 3.65
CA LEU A 520 -7.39 -11.75 2.95
C LEU A 520 -6.58 -13.07 2.92
N SER A 521 -7.24 -14.21 3.12
CA SER A 521 -6.60 -15.54 3.25
C SER A 521 -5.92 -16.04 1.98
N GLU A 522 -6.02 -15.34 0.86
CA GLU A 522 -5.18 -15.53 -0.32
C GLU A 522 -3.73 -15.02 -0.12
N ARG A 523 -3.47 -14.32 0.99
CA ARG A 523 -2.20 -13.65 1.31
C ARG A 523 -1.44 -14.38 2.40
N ALA A 524 -0.15 -14.61 2.18
CA ALA A 524 0.73 -15.17 3.20
C ALA A 524 0.82 -14.28 4.46
N GLU A 525 0.73 -12.96 4.28
CA GLU A 525 0.72 -11.99 5.38
C GLU A 525 -0.47 -12.20 6.32
N ALA A 526 -1.66 -12.50 5.77
CA ALA A 526 -2.88 -12.69 6.55
C ALA A 526 -2.77 -13.91 7.46
N HIS A 527 -2.21 -15.00 6.94
CA HIS A 527 -1.98 -16.23 7.71
C HIS A 527 -0.92 -16.05 8.80
N VAL A 528 0.14 -15.27 8.57
CA VAL A 528 1.08 -14.89 9.63
C VAL A 528 0.40 -14.06 10.72
N ASN A 529 -0.47 -13.12 10.34
CA ASN A 529 -1.24 -12.33 11.30
C ASN A 529 -2.25 -13.17 12.09
N LEU A 530 -2.93 -14.12 11.45
CA LEU A 530 -3.80 -15.10 12.12
C LEU A 530 -3.01 -15.97 13.09
N ALA A 531 -1.83 -16.45 12.71
CA ALA A 531 -0.97 -17.23 13.61
C ALA A 531 -0.57 -16.44 14.87
N ARG A 532 -0.25 -15.14 14.72
CA ARG A 532 0.02 -14.24 15.86
C ARG A 532 -1.21 -14.07 16.74
N LEU A 533 -2.37 -13.85 16.13
CA LEU A 533 -3.64 -13.71 16.84
C LEU A 533 -3.98 -14.99 17.61
N TYR A 534 -3.90 -16.16 16.98
CA TYR A 534 -4.25 -17.43 17.60
C TYR A 534 -3.33 -17.75 18.77
N ARG A 535 -2.03 -17.48 18.63
CA ARG A 535 -1.11 -17.54 19.76
C ARG A 535 -1.55 -16.64 20.91
N ALA A 536 -1.89 -15.38 20.64
CA ALA A 536 -2.31 -14.42 21.66
C ALA A 536 -3.61 -14.85 22.38
N LEU A 537 -4.48 -15.56 21.67
CA LEU A 537 -5.74 -16.09 22.18
C LEU A 537 -5.63 -17.49 22.81
N GLY A 538 -4.44 -18.09 22.84
CA GLY A 538 -4.21 -19.46 23.33
C GLY A 538 -4.77 -20.57 22.43
N ARG A 539 -5.06 -20.25 21.16
CA ARG A 539 -5.50 -21.17 20.10
C ARG A 539 -4.29 -21.86 19.44
N ASP A 540 -3.43 -22.46 20.26
CA ASP A 540 -2.14 -23.00 19.84
C ASP A 540 -2.24 -24.08 18.75
N ALA A 541 -3.32 -24.86 18.76
CA ALA A 541 -3.58 -25.91 17.78
C ALA A 541 -3.69 -25.38 16.32
N GLU A 542 -4.00 -24.09 16.14
CA GLU A 542 -4.22 -23.48 14.84
C GLU A 542 -2.97 -22.77 14.31
N VAL A 543 -2.01 -22.42 15.17
CA VAL A 543 -0.84 -21.58 14.82
C VAL A 543 0.04 -22.22 13.75
N GLU A 544 0.42 -23.49 13.91
CA GLU A 544 1.30 -24.16 12.93
C GLU A 544 0.64 -24.28 11.56
N ALA A 545 -0.66 -24.58 11.52
CA ALA A 545 -1.40 -24.71 10.27
C ALA A 545 -1.40 -23.40 9.48
N GLN A 546 -1.66 -22.27 10.14
CA GLN A 546 -1.61 -20.95 9.51
C GLN A 546 -0.21 -20.62 8.97
N LEU A 547 0.84 -20.87 9.75
CA LEU A 547 2.22 -20.58 9.30
C LEU A 547 2.66 -21.44 8.11
N ARG A 548 2.23 -22.71 8.06
CA ARG A 548 2.47 -23.58 6.91
C ARG A 548 1.69 -23.14 5.67
N LEU A 549 0.43 -22.70 5.83
CA LEU A 549 -0.34 -22.11 4.73
C LEU A 549 0.34 -20.86 4.18
N ALA A 550 0.82 -19.96 5.05
CA ALA A 550 1.56 -18.77 4.63
C ALA A 550 2.78 -19.12 3.78
N GLN A 551 3.59 -20.09 4.22
CA GLN A 551 4.77 -20.55 3.49
C GLN A 551 4.43 -21.22 2.15
N ALA A 552 3.29 -21.91 2.07
CA ALA A 552 2.83 -22.56 0.84
C ALA A 552 2.28 -21.56 -0.20
N LEU A 553 1.60 -20.51 0.26
CA LEU A 553 1.04 -19.46 -0.59
C LEU A 553 2.12 -18.58 -1.22
N ASP A 554 3.16 -18.23 -0.45
CA ASP A 554 4.27 -17.43 -0.95
C ASP A 554 5.60 -17.87 -0.33
N ARG A 555 6.42 -18.54 -1.14
CA ARG A 555 7.77 -18.99 -0.76
C ARG A 555 8.78 -17.85 -0.62
N HIS A 556 8.52 -16.67 -1.18
CA HIS A 556 9.36 -15.48 -1.08
C HIS A 556 8.97 -14.62 0.14
N PHE A 557 7.84 -14.90 0.79
CA PHE A 557 7.45 -14.25 2.04
C PHE A 557 8.19 -14.82 3.26
N LEU A 558 9.42 -14.34 3.47
CA LEU A 558 10.34 -14.80 4.51
C LEU A 558 9.82 -14.80 5.96
N PRO A 559 8.89 -13.92 6.39
CA PRO A 559 8.34 -13.98 7.75
C PRO A 559 7.67 -15.32 8.09
N ALA A 560 7.06 -16.01 7.12
CA ALA A 560 6.37 -17.28 7.35
C ALA A 560 7.29 -18.39 7.89
N PRO A 561 8.37 -18.81 7.18
CA PRO A 561 9.27 -19.85 7.69
C PRO A 561 10.00 -19.43 8.98
N ILE A 562 10.32 -18.15 9.15
CA ILE A 562 10.96 -17.64 10.38
C ILE A 562 10.03 -17.83 11.58
N MET A 563 8.77 -17.42 11.45
CA MET A 563 7.80 -17.55 12.54
C MET A 563 7.42 -19.00 12.80
N LEU A 564 7.36 -19.84 11.76
CA LEU A 564 7.16 -21.28 11.91
C LEU A 564 8.30 -21.92 12.71
N ALA A 565 9.55 -21.61 12.39
CA ALA A 565 10.70 -22.13 13.14
C ALA A 565 10.70 -21.66 14.60
N GLN A 566 10.42 -20.38 14.86
CA GLN A 566 10.28 -19.86 16.22
C GLN A 566 9.14 -20.54 17.00
N TRP A 567 8.04 -20.86 16.33
CA TRP A 567 6.93 -21.60 16.93
C TRP A 567 7.34 -23.04 17.29
N LEU A 568 7.93 -23.76 16.34
CA LEU A 568 8.42 -25.14 16.54
C LEU A 568 9.46 -25.21 17.67
N GLN A 569 10.36 -24.24 17.75
CA GLN A 569 11.34 -24.14 18.84
C GLN A 569 10.67 -23.99 20.20
N ARG A 570 9.62 -23.15 20.32
CA ARG A 570 8.86 -23.00 21.57
C ARG A 570 8.13 -24.28 21.99
N LEU A 571 7.74 -25.12 21.03
CA LEU A 571 7.17 -26.44 21.29
C LEU A 571 8.22 -27.51 21.60
N GLY A 572 9.50 -27.16 21.71
CA GLY A 572 10.60 -28.11 21.92
C GLY A 572 10.97 -28.94 20.68
N ARG A 573 10.41 -28.60 19.50
CA ARG A 573 10.66 -29.29 18.22
C ARG A 573 11.83 -28.64 17.47
N GLY A 574 12.99 -28.57 18.12
CA GLY A 574 14.15 -27.83 17.61
C GLY A 574 14.68 -28.32 16.26
N GLU A 575 14.70 -29.64 16.04
CA GLU A 575 15.13 -30.21 14.77
C GLU A 575 14.25 -29.76 13.60
N ALA A 576 12.93 -29.79 13.81
CA ALA A 576 11.97 -29.33 12.80
C ALA A 576 12.09 -27.82 12.56
N ALA A 577 12.36 -27.03 13.61
CA ALA A 577 12.60 -25.59 13.47
C ALA A 577 13.81 -25.29 12.58
N ARG A 578 14.91 -26.03 12.77
CA ARG A 578 16.11 -25.93 11.94
C ARG A 578 15.83 -26.32 10.48
N GLN A 579 15.19 -27.47 10.28
CA GLN A 579 14.88 -27.99 8.93
C GLN A 579 14.06 -26.97 8.11
N VAL A 580 13.05 -26.34 8.71
CA VAL A 580 12.23 -25.31 8.04
C VAL A 580 13.09 -24.16 7.52
N LEU A 581 14.07 -23.70 8.30
CA LEU A 581 14.96 -22.60 7.90
C LEU A 581 16.00 -23.04 6.87
N GLU A 582 16.52 -24.26 6.98
CA GLU A 582 17.45 -24.82 5.99
C GLU A 582 16.79 -24.98 4.61
N GLU A 583 15.54 -25.44 4.57
CA GLU A 583 14.73 -25.49 3.34
C GLU A 583 14.49 -24.10 2.75
N ALA A 584 14.16 -23.11 3.58
CA ALA A 584 14.00 -21.73 3.13
C ALA A 584 15.32 -21.14 2.58
N ILE A 585 16.45 -21.40 3.24
CA ILE A 585 17.79 -20.97 2.79
C ILE A 585 18.17 -21.64 1.46
N ALA A 586 17.78 -22.89 1.23
CA ALA A 586 18.05 -23.56 -0.05
C ALA A 586 17.37 -22.84 -1.23
N GLY A 587 16.19 -22.26 -1.02
CA GLY A 587 15.51 -21.40 -2.00
C GLY A 587 16.09 -19.99 -2.09
N HIS A 588 16.63 -19.48 -0.98
CA HIS A 588 17.05 -18.09 -0.82
C HIS A 588 18.44 -17.95 -0.17
N PRO A 589 19.50 -18.46 -0.81
CA PRO A 589 20.79 -18.66 -0.15
C PRO A 589 21.49 -17.39 0.30
N LYS A 590 21.11 -16.23 -0.24
CA LYS A 590 21.68 -14.90 0.08
C LYS A 590 20.88 -14.11 1.11
N GLU A 591 19.72 -14.62 1.56
CA GLU A 591 18.85 -13.86 2.46
C GLU A 591 19.36 -13.85 3.90
N ALA A 592 19.92 -12.69 4.30
CA ALA A 592 20.55 -12.51 5.60
C ALA A 592 19.63 -12.85 6.78
N GLN A 593 18.34 -12.54 6.66
CA GLN A 593 17.35 -12.73 7.72
C GLN A 593 17.11 -14.22 8.03
N LEU A 594 17.17 -15.10 7.02
CA LEU A 594 17.01 -16.54 7.23
C LEU A 594 18.23 -17.13 7.96
N HIS A 595 19.44 -16.74 7.55
CA HIS A 595 20.68 -17.12 8.24
C HIS A 595 20.68 -16.61 9.69
N TYR A 596 20.20 -15.38 9.92
CA TYR A 596 20.08 -14.82 11.26
C TYR A 596 19.12 -15.65 12.14
N ALA A 597 17.92 -15.94 11.63
CA ALA A 597 16.94 -16.77 12.34
C ALA A 597 17.49 -18.17 12.66
N LEU A 598 18.17 -18.81 11.70
CA LEU A 598 18.76 -20.13 11.91
C LEU A 598 19.87 -20.10 12.96
N GLY A 599 20.72 -19.06 12.92
CA GLY A 599 21.73 -18.82 13.93
C GLY A 599 21.15 -18.73 15.34
N LEU A 600 20.04 -18.00 15.53
CA LEU A 600 19.36 -17.92 16.83
C LEU A 600 18.80 -19.27 17.29
N ILE A 601 18.23 -20.07 16.38
CA ILE A 601 17.77 -21.43 16.69
C ILE A 601 18.96 -22.30 17.13
N GLN A 602 20.09 -22.26 16.42
CA GLN A 602 21.30 -23.01 16.76
C GLN A 602 21.89 -22.61 18.12
N VAL A 603 21.90 -21.31 18.46
CA VAL A 603 22.29 -20.84 19.81
C VAL A 603 21.40 -21.48 20.87
N SER A 604 20.07 -21.43 20.69
CA SER A 604 19.12 -21.98 21.65
C SER A 604 19.21 -23.50 21.83
N GLN A 605 19.83 -24.20 20.87
CA GLN A 605 20.03 -25.65 20.88
C GLN A 605 21.41 -26.07 21.41
N GLY A 606 22.25 -25.12 21.82
CA GLY A 606 23.61 -25.43 22.28
C GLY A 606 24.53 -25.90 21.14
N MET A 607 24.34 -25.38 19.92
CA MET A 607 25.18 -25.64 18.74
C MET A 607 26.05 -24.42 18.39
N PRO A 608 27.00 -24.02 19.24
CA PRO A 608 27.59 -22.69 19.17
C PRO A 608 28.65 -22.54 18.07
N ARG A 609 29.18 -23.65 17.50
CA ARG A 609 30.10 -23.58 16.35
C ARG A 609 29.33 -23.30 15.06
N GLU A 610 28.22 -24.01 14.87
CA GLU A 610 27.31 -23.85 13.75
C GLU A 610 26.66 -22.47 13.80
N ALA A 611 26.17 -22.06 14.97
CA ALA A 611 25.59 -20.74 15.19
C ALA A 611 26.54 -19.61 14.76
N LEU A 612 27.82 -19.67 15.17
CA LEU A 612 28.81 -18.67 14.77
C LEU A 612 29.00 -18.60 13.25
N ALA A 613 29.04 -19.74 12.57
CA ALA A 613 29.20 -19.80 11.12
C ALA A 613 27.97 -19.22 10.39
N THR A 614 26.76 -19.59 10.83
CA THR A 614 25.51 -19.11 10.25
C THR A 614 25.30 -17.62 10.50
N LEU A 615 25.47 -17.15 11.74
CA LEU A 615 25.38 -15.72 12.10
C LEU A 615 26.43 -14.88 11.34
N SER A 616 27.64 -15.43 11.14
CA SER A 616 28.65 -14.77 10.30
C SER A 616 28.19 -14.59 8.86
N THR A 617 27.44 -15.55 8.31
CA THR A 617 26.85 -15.44 6.97
C THR A 617 25.76 -14.38 6.92
N ALA A 618 24.92 -14.27 7.96
CA ALA A 618 23.93 -13.21 8.10
C ALA A 618 24.58 -11.81 8.10
N VAL A 619 25.62 -11.61 8.92
CA VAL A 619 26.36 -10.33 8.98
C VAL A 619 27.07 -10.02 7.67
N LYS A 620 27.67 -11.02 7.00
CA LYS A 620 28.29 -10.82 5.68
C LYS A 620 27.28 -10.40 4.62
N SER A 621 26.06 -10.94 4.69
CA SER A 621 25.00 -10.65 3.72
C SER A 621 24.29 -9.32 4.00
N ALA A 622 24.30 -8.85 5.25
CA ALA A 622 23.77 -7.55 5.67
C ALA A 622 24.77 -6.78 6.57
N PRO A 623 25.89 -6.29 6.02
CA PRO A 623 26.99 -5.73 6.80
C PRO A 623 26.67 -4.40 7.49
N LEU A 624 25.52 -3.77 7.18
CA LEU A 624 25.05 -2.55 7.84
C LEU A 624 24.04 -2.85 8.96
N ASN A 625 23.60 -4.09 9.13
CA ASN A 625 22.64 -4.46 10.16
C ASN A 625 23.35 -4.62 11.52
N ALA A 626 23.32 -3.54 12.31
CA ALA A 626 23.97 -3.51 13.61
C ALA A 626 23.39 -4.50 14.64
N SER A 627 22.11 -4.89 14.51
CA SER A 627 21.51 -5.90 15.38
C SER A 627 22.10 -7.29 15.11
N TYR A 628 22.31 -7.65 13.84
CA TYR A 628 22.94 -8.91 13.48
C TYR A 628 24.40 -8.95 13.95
N ALA A 629 25.11 -7.84 13.78
CA ALA A 629 26.48 -7.69 14.27
C ALA A 629 26.55 -7.82 15.80
N TYR A 630 25.64 -7.19 16.53
CA TYR A 630 25.54 -7.29 17.99
C TYR A 630 25.32 -8.75 18.45
N THR A 631 24.34 -9.46 17.88
CA THR A 631 24.07 -10.86 18.21
C THR A 631 25.27 -11.77 17.93
N LEU A 632 25.96 -11.57 16.79
CA LEU A 632 27.19 -12.30 16.49
C LEU A 632 28.31 -11.96 17.48
N ALA A 633 28.44 -10.72 17.92
CA ALA A 633 29.41 -10.32 18.93
C ALA A 633 29.15 -10.99 20.28
N VAL A 634 27.89 -11.07 20.71
CA VAL A 634 27.50 -11.80 21.94
C VAL A 634 27.89 -13.28 21.82
N ALA A 635 27.52 -13.93 20.71
CA ALA A 635 27.88 -15.34 20.46
C ALA A 635 29.42 -15.55 20.44
N LYS A 636 30.19 -14.59 19.92
CA LYS A 636 31.66 -14.64 19.95
C LYS A 636 32.22 -14.53 21.37
N ILE A 637 31.67 -13.66 22.21
CA ILE A 637 32.08 -13.52 23.62
C ILE A 637 31.86 -14.83 24.39
N GLU A 638 30.68 -15.44 24.22
CA GLU A 638 30.37 -16.75 24.82
C GLU A 638 31.36 -17.84 24.39
N GLN A 639 31.89 -17.71 23.18
CA GLN A 639 32.88 -18.62 22.60
C GLN A 639 34.34 -18.16 22.81
N HIS A 640 34.54 -17.24 23.76
CA HIS A 640 35.85 -16.69 24.16
C HIS A 640 36.60 -15.89 23.07
N ASP A 641 35.95 -15.52 21.97
CA ASP A 641 36.49 -14.62 20.93
C ASP A 641 36.13 -13.15 21.24
N ARG A 642 36.62 -12.65 22.37
CA ARG A 642 36.34 -11.27 22.80
C ARG A 642 36.98 -10.21 21.88
N ALA A 643 38.13 -10.52 21.29
CA ALA A 643 38.80 -9.63 20.34
C ALA A 643 38.00 -9.46 19.04
N GLY A 644 37.50 -10.57 18.46
CA GLY A 644 36.64 -10.52 17.28
C GLY A 644 35.28 -9.86 17.55
N ALA A 645 34.73 -10.03 18.77
CA ALA A 645 33.53 -9.31 19.19
C ALA A 645 33.75 -7.80 19.23
N LYS A 646 34.87 -7.34 19.81
CA LYS A 646 35.23 -5.91 19.87
C LYS A 646 35.37 -5.30 18.48
N GLU A 647 36.12 -5.93 17.57
CA GLU A 647 36.30 -5.44 16.19
C GLU A 647 34.96 -5.29 15.46
N LEU A 648 34.03 -6.22 15.69
CA LEU A 648 32.70 -6.19 15.10
C LEU A 648 31.86 -5.04 15.66
N LEU A 649 31.87 -4.84 16.98
CA LEU A 649 31.12 -3.77 17.65
C LEU A 649 31.66 -2.37 17.31
N GLU A 650 32.98 -2.22 17.12
CA GLU A 650 33.60 -0.94 16.72
C GLU A 650 33.06 -0.43 15.38
N LYS A 651 32.76 -1.34 14.44
CA LYS A 651 32.17 -1.01 13.13
C LYS A 651 30.70 -0.54 13.25
N HIS A 652 30.06 -0.76 14.39
CA HIS A 652 28.64 -0.47 14.63
C HIS A 652 28.40 0.38 15.90
N ARG A 653 29.37 1.20 16.31
CA ARG A 653 29.33 2.05 17.52
C ARG A 653 28.14 3.00 17.63
N ASP A 654 27.46 3.28 16.54
CA ASP A 654 26.30 4.17 16.50
C ASP A 654 25.02 3.47 17.00
N TYR A 655 25.02 2.12 17.04
CA TYR A 655 23.95 1.32 17.63
C TYR A 655 24.14 1.22 19.16
N GLN A 656 23.16 1.69 19.93
CA GLN A 656 23.30 1.82 21.38
C GLN A 656 23.68 0.50 22.09
N PRO A 657 23.03 -0.65 21.84
CA PRO A 657 23.44 -1.91 22.46
C PRO A 657 24.88 -2.32 22.12
N ALA A 658 25.32 -2.05 20.88
CA ALA A 658 26.71 -2.33 20.50
C ALA A 658 27.71 -1.43 21.23
N ARG A 659 27.37 -0.14 21.40
CA ARG A 659 28.19 0.83 22.15
C ARG A 659 28.31 0.47 23.62
N GLU A 660 27.21 0.07 24.25
CA GLU A 660 27.19 -0.33 25.67
C GLU A 660 28.04 -1.59 25.90
N LEU A 661 27.89 -2.60 25.03
CA LEU A 661 28.70 -3.81 25.10
C LEU A 661 30.19 -3.55 24.82
N LEU A 662 30.48 -2.67 23.85
CA LEU A 662 31.86 -2.25 23.54
C LEU A 662 32.52 -1.53 24.73
N ALA A 663 31.78 -0.66 25.42
CA ALA A 663 32.26 0.03 26.61
C ALA A 663 32.59 -0.96 27.74
N HIS A 664 31.76 -1.98 27.93
CA HIS A 664 32.00 -3.05 28.90
C HIS A 664 33.27 -3.86 28.57
N LEU A 665 33.42 -4.30 27.31
CA LEU A 665 34.62 -5.03 26.88
C LEU A 665 35.92 -4.22 27.05
N THR A 666 35.85 -2.91 26.76
CA THR A 666 37.00 -2.00 26.89
C THR A 666 37.36 -1.77 28.36
N ALA A 667 36.36 -1.69 29.25
CA ALA A 667 36.59 -1.55 30.70
C ALA A 667 37.23 -2.79 31.33
N GLU A 668 37.05 -3.98 30.74
CA GLU A 668 37.69 -5.24 31.16
C GLU A 668 39.15 -5.40 30.67
N GLY A 669 39.72 -4.42 29.96
CA GLY A 669 41.12 -4.43 29.53
C GLY A 669 41.39 -5.23 28.25
N ILE A 670 40.38 -5.41 27.41
CA ILE A 670 40.45 -6.06 26.08
C ILE A 670 40.32 -5.02 24.98
#